data_AF-A0A2T1KEE4-F1
#
_entry.id   AF-A0A2T1KEE4-F1
#
_cell.length_a   1.000
_cell.length_b   1.000
_cell.length_c   1.000
_cell.angle_alpha   90.00
_cell.angle_beta   90.00
_cell.angle_gamma   90.00
#
_symmetry.space_group_name_H-M   'P 1'
#
loop_
_entity.id
_entity.type
_entity.pdbx_description
1 polymer ?
#
loop_
_entity_poly.entity_id
_entity_poly.type
_entity_poly.pdbx_seq_one_letter_code
_entity_poly.pdbx_strand_id
1 'polypeptide(L)'
;MALKFDPNNPEALLIELVQPRSDWLGMDSIVSLLPRLVKAFEEISQPIDGADAFLEWLGCGSVETKYEELAPNRRGPRGIVGESPQHAGLYKLARKPECSEIRLQVSAYVINTAAVWRKELVPSEKEGFDRRLADAWRALRFLSDSALVKVPKPLNDIEKFERHFARVNEHLDQRQFEGQDTRYLKELHGFFKSYLGEGKFVTYQSDKQKSQRREIQKTGKWTPLDNDVDSEVEGVQGRTVHITLPKKSEGVHTQFRRAGNAPEELMSESVLISERGATLKTGRGETPSIGLRKQQPKRAAYRRANSFLPGRWESLNDYERGLVLKALFENKMGSENTRLHVLLILLTGRSLESISETVVVQNRSQVPDNPQRNKPGCIYLVRDDQAWAGFVAEPPERRKLAKKWAPHMEVTNKLFIGPIPDVFWQILRPRVEPVARRARKKDRILFANNLSTESVAEEIAIEIKKLNKSTGSRITLKRIQTCVFEGLIHQTTDTVDASLVTGRTLPTGQSANLYYHTRAVETLAADYVDVVNTWLVNLGLSSPSMAPANLDFGLPRVGSPFCVRLEVMRDVVSRLRAQIAEYRKTAYSRANIRRFHNLFTAYAILQIMWSTGFRAVRDPIAHPYEFNERRGFVIIADKVDDNLGHSRLVYLPEVVIDQLRRYETHRQHMKLRLNEVGVEAPIETFFVFLDAKLQSEFATPKRLADEIQWTFPWPLNVNRHTLRGFLRDQGVPGYLVDVFMGHWGVGTEPLAKFSSLDLFEMKNRIVPATAALLDELGFGVEAGLDA
;
A
#
# COMPACT_ATOMS: atom_id res chain seq x y z
N MET A 1 26.94 -32.19 -23.34
CA MET A 1 26.38 -33.11 -22.33
C MET A 1 26.39 -32.40 -20.98
N ALA A 2 25.30 -32.47 -20.20
CA ALA A 2 25.17 -31.71 -18.95
C ALA A 2 25.81 -32.42 -17.74
N LEU A 3 25.87 -33.75 -17.77
CA LEU A 3 26.38 -34.60 -16.71
C LEU A 3 27.67 -35.29 -17.17
N LYS A 4 28.72 -35.18 -16.36
CA LYS A 4 30.04 -35.75 -16.62
C LYS A 4 30.67 -36.21 -15.31
N PHE A 5 31.29 -37.37 -15.32
CA PHE A 5 32.12 -37.85 -14.23
C PHE A 5 33.53 -37.24 -14.35
N ASP A 6 34.01 -36.65 -13.26
CA ASP A 6 35.39 -36.18 -13.14
C ASP A 6 36.10 -37.05 -12.09
N PRO A 7 37.11 -37.84 -12.47
CA PRO A 7 37.87 -38.66 -11.52
C PRO A 7 38.53 -37.85 -10.39
N ASN A 8 38.79 -36.55 -10.59
CA ASN A 8 39.37 -35.67 -9.58
C ASN A 8 38.33 -35.11 -8.60
N ASN A 9 37.04 -35.22 -8.93
CA ASN A 9 35.92 -34.84 -8.09
C ASN A 9 34.72 -35.78 -8.32
N PRO A 10 34.84 -37.05 -7.88
CA PRO A 10 33.86 -38.08 -8.20
C PRO A 10 32.48 -37.80 -7.58
N GLU A 11 32.45 -36.98 -6.53
CA GLU A 11 31.24 -36.60 -5.81
C GLU A 11 30.38 -35.58 -6.56
N ALA A 12 30.95 -34.79 -7.47
CA ALA A 12 30.22 -33.75 -8.19
C ALA A 12 29.07 -34.34 -9.02
N LEU A 13 29.30 -35.48 -9.68
CA LEU A 13 28.27 -36.16 -10.45
C LEU A 13 27.17 -36.73 -9.53
N LEU A 14 27.55 -37.29 -8.38
CA LEU A 14 26.59 -37.79 -7.39
C LEU A 14 25.69 -36.66 -6.86
N ILE A 15 26.27 -35.48 -6.59
CA ILE A 15 25.55 -34.30 -6.14
C ILE A 15 24.57 -33.81 -7.22
N GLU A 16 24.95 -33.80 -8.49
CA GLU A 16 24.04 -33.41 -9.58
C GLU A 16 22.92 -34.42 -9.83
N LEU A 17 23.23 -35.72 -9.75
CA LEU A 17 22.25 -36.79 -9.95
C LEU A 17 21.23 -36.89 -8.81
N VAL A 18 21.65 -36.63 -7.56
CA VAL A 18 20.78 -36.85 -6.40
C VAL A 18 20.26 -35.55 -5.78
N GLN A 19 21.05 -34.46 -5.87
CA GLN A 19 20.85 -33.21 -5.11
C GLN A 19 20.62 -33.52 -3.62
N PRO A 20 21.62 -34.12 -2.95
CA PRO A 20 21.43 -34.67 -1.62
C PRO A 20 21.11 -33.56 -0.61
N ARG A 21 20.15 -33.84 0.28
CA ARG A 21 19.90 -33.01 1.45
C ARG A 21 21.16 -32.98 2.33
N SER A 22 21.33 -31.90 3.10
CA SER A 22 22.50 -31.69 3.96
C SER A 22 22.78 -32.83 4.96
N ASP A 23 21.78 -33.64 5.32
CA ASP A 23 21.88 -34.78 6.24
C ASP A 23 22.00 -36.15 5.52
N TRP A 24 22.09 -36.16 4.18
CA TRP A 24 22.27 -37.35 3.34
C TRP A 24 21.26 -38.48 3.63
N LEU A 25 20.05 -38.14 4.08
CA LEU A 25 19.07 -39.11 4.57
C LEU A 25 18.73 -40.21 3.54
N GLY A 26 18.97 -41.48 3.87
CA GLY A 26 18.52 -42.60 3.04
C GLY A 26 19.31 -42.82 1.75
N MET A 27 20.56 -42.33 1.71
CA MET A 27 21.46 -42.50 0.57
C MET A 27 21.83 -43.95 0.30
N ASP A 28 21.88 -44.79 1.34
CA ASP A 28 22.03 -46.26 1.23
C ASP A 28 20.99 -46.88 0.27
N SER A 29 19.73 -46.46 0.39
CA SER A 29 18.67 -46.90 -0.51
C SER A 29 18.83 -46.30 -1.91
N ILE A 30 19.20 -45.01 -2.02
CA ILE A 30 19.36 -44.32 -3.32
C ILE A 30 20.51 -44.92 -4.13
N VAL A 31 21.65 -45.24 -3.51
CA VAL A 31 22.83 -45.80 -4.18
C VAL A 31 22.50 -47.11 -4.88
N SER A 32 21.70 -47.98 -4.26
CA SER A 32 21.25 -49.22 -4.90
C SER A 32 20.40 -49.00 -6.17
N LEU A 33 19.76 -47.83 -6.32
CA LEU A 33 18.98 -47.46 -7.50
C LEU A 33 19.85 -46.85 -8.61
N LEU A 34 21.01 -46.26 -8.27
CA LEU A 34 21.85 -45.51 -9.21
C LEU A 34 22.32 -46.33 -10.42
N PRO A 35 22.74 -47.60 -10.32
CA PRO A 35 23.13 -48.39 -11.49
C PRO A 35 22.01 -48.51 -12.53
N ARG A 36 20.77 -48.72 -12.06
CA ARG A 36 19.60 -48.79 -12.95
C ARG A 36 19.25 -47.42 -13.53
N LEU A 37 19.40 -46.36 -12.74
CA LEU A 37 19.21 -44.99 -13.22
C LEU A 37 20.24 -44.61 -14.29
N VAL A 38 21.51 -44.96 -14.10
CA VAL A 38 22.60 -44.74 -15.08
C VAL A 38 22.31 -45.48 -16.38
N LYS A 39 21.89 -46.75 -16.30
CA LYS A 39 21.42 -47.49 -17.48
C LYS A 39 20.26 -46.79 -18.19
N ALA A 40 19.30 -46.22 -17.44
CA ALA A 40 18.18 -45.49 -18.03
C ALA A 40 18.63 -44.24 -18.81
N PHE A 41 19.75 -43.59 -18.48
CA PHE A 41 20.33 -42.50 -19.27
C PHE A 41 20.82 -42.96 -20.66
N GLU A 42 21.37 -44.17 -20.74
CA GLU A 42 21.77 -44.79 -22.01
C GLU A 42 20.53 -45.10 -22.88
N GLU A 43 19.49 -45.67 -22.27
CA GLU A 43 18.25 -46.06 -22.96
C GLU A 43 17.49 -44.87 -23.55
N ILE A 44 17.62 -43.67 -22.96
CA ILE A 44 17.04 -42.42 -23.49
C ILE A 44 17.98 -41.68 -24.46
N SER A 45 19.09 -42.30 -24.87
CA SER A 45 20.11 -41.72 -25.75
C SER A 45 20.82 -40.46 -25.20
N GLN A 46 20.83 -40.28 -23.87
CA GLN A 46 21.50 -39.19 -23.16
C GLN A 46 22.56 -39.74 -22.20
N PRO A 47 23.60 -40.45 -22.69
CA PRO A 47 24.56 -41.13 -21.81
C PRO A 47 25.34 -40.11 -20.97
N ILE A 48 25.74 -40.55 -19.77
CA ILE A 48 26.60 -39.79 -18.87
C ILE A 48 28.06 -40.04 -19.30
N ASP A 49 28.82 -38.96 -19.54
CA ASP A 49 30.24 -39.06 -19.85
C ASP A 49 31.00 -39.63 -18.63
N GLY A 50 31.68 -40.76 -18.80
CA GLY A 50 32.38 -41.49 -17.72
C GLY A 50 31.49 -42.35 -16.82
N ALA A 51 30.34 -42.84 -17.31
CA ALA A 51 29.39 -43.67 -16.55
C ALA A 51 30.02 -44.93 -15.92
N ASP A 52 30.84 -45.69 -16.67
CA ASP A 52 31.47 -46.92 -16.17
C ASP A 52 32.39 -46.65 -14.97
N ALA A 53 33.23 -45.60 -15.07
CA ALA A 53 34.12 -45.19 -13.99
C ALA A 53 33.34 -44.66 -12.75
N PHE A 54 32.18 -44.03 -12.97
CA PHE A 54 31.30 -43.63 -11.87
C PHE A 54 30.68 -44.83 -11.15
N LEU A 55 30.27 -45.87 -11.90
CA LEU A 55 29.72 -47.10 -11.31
C LEU A 55 30.79 -47.89 -10.55
N GLU A 56 32.02 -47.94 -11.06
CA GLU A 56 33.16 -48.53 -10.36
C GLU A 56 33.45 -47.78 -9.05
N TRP A 57 33.48 -46.44 -9.09
CA TRP A 57 33.65 -45.62 -7.89
C TRP A 57 32.55 -45.82 -6.85
N LEU A 58 31.27 -45.94 -7.27
CA LEU A 58 30.15 -46.28 -6.38
C LEU A 58 30.34 -47.67 -5.73
N GLY A 59 30.89 -48.64 -6.46
CA GLY A 59 31.14 -50.00 -5.99
C GLY A 59 32.26 -50.12 -4.94
N CYS A 60 33.13 -49.11 -4.79
CA CYS A 60 34.22 -49.09 -3.82
C CYS A 60 33.79 -48.71 -2.39
N GLY A 61 32.48 -48.59 -2.10
CA GLY A 61 31.98 -48.26 -0.76
C GLY A 61 32.15 -46.79 -0.34
N SER A 62 32.50 -45.91 -1.29
CA SER A 62 32.85 -44.50 -1.01
C SER A 62 31.67 -43.68 -0.50
N VAL A 63 30.43 -44.04 -0.86
CA VAL A 63 29.23 -43.33 -0.39
C VAL A 63 28.86 -43.76 1.03
N GLU A 64 29.07 -45.04 1.37
CA GLU A 64 28.87 -45.60 2.71
C GLU A 64 29.82 -44.93 3.70
N THR A 65 31.10 -44.80 3.37
CA THR A 65 32.09 -44.09 4.20
C THR A 65 31.65 -42.66 4.48
N LYS A 66 31.21 -41.92 3.45
CA LYS A 66 30.76 -40.53 3.60
C LYS A 66 29.42 -40.39 4.33
N TYR A 67 28.53 -41.35 4.15
CA TYR A 67 27.26 -41.44 4.88
C TYR A 67 27.48 -41.71 6.38
N GLU A 68 28.48 -42.54 6.71
CA GLU A 68 28.93 -42.80 8.09
C GLU A 68 29.59 -41.57 8.72
N GLU A 69 30.44 -40.83 8.00
CA GLU A 69 31.06 -39.58 8.47
C GLU A 69 30.02 -38.51 8.85
N LEU A 70 28.90 -38.43 8.13
CA LEU A 70 27.84 -37.44 8.33
C LEU A 70 26.72 -37.90 9.28
N ALA A 71 26.80 -39.14 9.79
CA ALA A 71 25.78 -39.77 10.65
C ALA A 71 25.46 -39.13 12.03
N PRO A 72 26.32 -38.33 12.70
CA PRO A 72 26.07 -37.94 14.11
C PRO A 72 24.92 -36.93 14.36
N ASN A 73 24.43 -36.21 13.34
CA ASN A 73 23.50 -35.08 13.53
C ASN A 73 22.07 -35.36 13.03
N ARG A 74 21.40 -36.39 13.55
CA ARG A 74 20.01 -36.69 13.16
C ARG A 74 18.98 -36.12 14.14
N ARG A 75 18.48 -34.91 13.85
CA ARG A 75 17.07 -34.56 14.16
C ARG A 75 16.30 -34.63 12.86
N GLY A 76 15.37 -35.59 12.75
CA GLY A 76 14.41 -35.57 11.64
C GLY A 76 13.55 -34.31 11.71
N PRO A 77 13.18 -33.74 10.56
CA PRO A 77 11.87 -33.08 10.54
C PRO A 77 11.11 -33.27 9.22
N ARG A 78 9.79 -33.10 9.34
CA ARG A 78 8.84 -32.94 8.24
C ARG A 78 9.40 -31.96 7.19
N GLY A 79 9.28 -32.29 5.89
CA GLY A 79 9.50 -31.30 4.82
C GLY A 79 10.39 -31.71 3.64
N ILE A 80 10.96 -32.92 3.59
CA ILE A 80 11.92 -33.32 2.51
C ILE A 80 11.40 -33.08 1.09
N VAL A 81 10.09 -33.24 0.87
CA VAL A 81 9.44 -33.05 -0.43
C VAL A 81 9.47 -31.59 -0.92
N GLY A 82 9.50 -30.62 0.02
CA GLY A 82 9.52 -29.19 -0.30
C GLY A 82 10.93 -28.62 -0.43
N GLU A 83 11.88 -29.09 0.37
CA GLU A 83 13.26 -28.53 0.42
C GLU A 83 14.22 -29.22 -0.56
N SER A 84 14.06 -30.50 -0.83
CA SER A 84 14.96 -31.29 -1.71
C SER A 84 14.14 -32.29 -2.54
N PRO A 85 13.38 -31.82 -3.55
CA PRO A 85 12.38 -32.63 -4.25
C PRO A 85 12.97 -33.82 -5.02
N GLN A 86 14.19 -33.67 -5.58
CA GLN A 86 14.89 -34.71 -6.33
C GLN A 86 15.39 -35.83 -5.41
N HIS A 87 16.08 -35.49 -4.32
CA HIS A 87 16.43 -36.44 -3.25
C HIS A 87 15.18 -37.19 -2.77
N ALA A 88 14.12 -36.47 -2.41
CA ALA A 88 12.88 -37.06 -1.91
C ALA A 88 12.22 -38.01 -2.92
N GLY A 89 12.29 -37.67 -4.20
CA GLY A 89 11.82 -38.49 -5.32
C GLY A 89 12.58 -39.80 -5.39
N LEU A 90 13.91 -39.73 -5.56
CA LEU A 90 14.78 -40.90 -5.68
C LEU A 90 14.70 -41.81 -4.44
N TYR A 91 14.70 -41.24 -3.23
CA TYR A 91 14.53 -42.00 -1.99
C TYR A 91 13.22 -42.81 -1.96
N LYS A 92 12.12 -42.23 -2.47
CA LYS A 92 10.84 -42.93 -2.55
C LYS A 92 10.81 -43.98 -3.65
N LEU A 93 11.49 -43.74 -4.78
CA LEU A 93 11.60 -44.72 -5.86
C LEU A 93 12.44 -45.93 -5.46
N ALA A 94 13.55 -45.71 -4.75
CA ALA A 94 14.42 -46.78 -4.25
C ALA A 94 13.71 -47.74 -3.29
N ARG A 95 12.68 -47.25 -2.59
CA ARG A 95 11.89 -48.03 -1.61
C ARG A 95 10.60 -48.62 -2.20
N LYS A 96 10.34 -48.45 -3.51
CA LYS A 96 9.22 -49.13 -4.15
C LYS A 96 9.59 -50.60 -4.39
N PRO A 97 8.68 -51.56 -4.09
CA PRO A 97 8.92 -52.99 -4.33
C PRO A 97 9.29 -53.29 -5.79
N GLU A 98 8.65 -52.59 -6.74
CA GLU A 98 8.92 -52.66 -8.16
C GLU A 98 8.93 -51.23 -8.74
N CYS A 99 10.12 -50.74 -9.11
CA CYS A 99 10.27 -49.49 -9.86
C CYS A 99 10.40 -49.82 -11.35
N SER A 100 9.42 -49.41 -12.16
CA SER A 100 9.39 -49.69 -13.60
C SER A 100 10.49 -48.95 -14.37
N GLU A 101 11.02 -49.58 -15.43
CA GLU A 101 12.08 -48.98 -16.27
C GLU A 101 11.62 -47.67 -16.93
N ILE A 102 10.37 -47.60 -17.39
CA ILE A 102 9.78 -46.35 -17.92
C ILE A 102 9.86 -45.20 -16.91
N ARG A 103 9.64 -45.48 -15.62
CA ARG A 103 9.72 -44.44 -14.58
C ARG A 103 11.16 -43.96 -14.39
N LEU A 104 12.14 -44.87 -14.48
CA LEU A 104 13.56 -44.52 -14.42
C LEU A 104 13.99 -43.71 -15.64
N GLN A 105 13.53 -44.06 -16.83
CA GLN A 105 13.77 -43.30 -18.07
C GLN A 105 13.24 -41.86 -17.99
N VAL A 106 11.99 -41.68 -17.55
CA VAL A 106 11.41 -40.34 -17.38
C VAL A 106 12.13 -39.57 -16.25
N SER A 107 12.54 -40.27 -15.17
CA SER A 107 13.33 -39.66 -14.09
C SER A 107 14.69 -39.19 -14.58
N ALA A 108 15.41 -40.01 -15.35
CA ALA A 108 16.68 -39.65 -15.97
C ALA A 108 16.53 -38.42 -16.88
N TYR A 109 15.45 -38.36 -17.67
CA TYR A 109 15.15 -37.21 -18.53
C TYR A 109 14.87 -35.93 -17.72
N VAL A 110 14.11 -36.02 -16.63
CA VAL A 110 13.88 -34.89 -15.71
C VAL A 110 15.18 -34.44 -15.05
N ILE A 111 16.03 -35.37 -14.60
CA ILE A 111 17.33 -35.05 -13.98
C ILE A 111 18.24 -34.34 -14.97
N ASN A 112 18.38 -34.86 -16.19
CA ASN A 112 19.23 -34.22 -17.21
C ASN A 112 18.73 -32.82 -17.54
N THR A 113 17.42 -32.68 -17.76
CA THR A 113 16.77 -31.40 -18.08
C THR A 113 16.94 -30.40 -16.93
N ALA A 114 16.76 -30.84 -15.69
CA ALA A 114 16.97 -30.00 -14.50
C ALA A 114 18.44 -29.58 -14.36
N ALA A 115 19.39 -30.48 -14.63
CA ALA A 115 20.82 -30.17 -14.58
C ALA A 115 21.22 -29.13 -15.63
N VAL A 116 20.67 -29.20 -16.84
CA VAL A 116 20.83 -28.15 -17.86
C VAL A 116 20.22 -26.84 -17.37
N TRP A 117 18.95 -26.87 -16.93
CA TRP A 117 18.25 -25.67 -16.49
C TRP A 117 18.95 -24.95 -15.33
N ARG A 118 19.51 -25.68 -14.36
CA ARG A 118 20.26 -25.08 -13.23
C ARG A 118 21.48 -24.28 -13.69
N LYS A 119 22.17 -24.71 -14.75
CA LYS A 119 23.35 -24.00 -15.28
C LYS A 119 22.98 -22.67 -15.93
N GLU A 120 21.74 -22.55 -16.41
CA GLU A 120 21.20 -21.36 -17.08
C GLU A 120 20.36 -20.47 -16.13
N LEU A 121 20.16 -20.90 -14.89
CA LEU A 121 19.21 -20.29 -13.95
C LEU A 121 19.72 -18.96 -13.39
N VAL A 122 18.89 -17.91 -13.50
CA VAL A 122 19.14 -16.62 -12.83
C VAL A 122 18.42 -16.55 -11.46
N PRO A 123 18.90 -15.74 -10.48
CA PRO A 123 18.34 -15.72 -9.12
C PRO A 123 16.83 -15.47 -9.03
N SER A 124 16.26 -14.69 -9.97
CA SER A 124 14.83 -14.39 -10.03
C SER A 124 13.96 -15.58 -10.44
N GLU A 125 14.51 -16.57 -11.13
CA GLU A 125 13.78 -17.74 -11.64
C GLU A 125 13.82 -18.93 -10.67
N LYS A 126 14.66 -18.86 -9.64
CA LYS A 126 14.91 -19.96 -8.70
C LYS A 126 13.64 -20.50 -8.04
N GLU A 127 12.78 -19.61 -7.53
CA GLU A 127 11.52 -20.00 -6.87
C GLU A 127 10.53 -20.66 -7.86
N GLY A 128 10.57 -20.26 -9.14
CA GLY A 128 9.75 -20.85 -10.20
C GLY A 128 10.27 -22.24 -10.58
N PHE A 129 11.58 -22.37 -10.78
CA PHE A 129 12.28 -23.63 -11.04
C PHE A 129 12.04 -24.65 -9.91
N ASP A 130 12.28 -24.28 -8.65
CA ASP A 130 12.15 -25.18 -7.49
C ASP A 130 10.72 -25.73 -7.38
N ARG A 131 9.71 -24.89 -7.63
CA ARG A 131 8.30 -25.28 -7.65
C ARG A 131 7.99 -26.27 -8.76
N ARG A 132 8.46 -26.02 -9.99
CA ARG A 132 8.23 -26.91 -11.15
C ARG A 132 8.95 -28.24 -10.99
N LEU A 133 10.17 -28.22 -10.45
CA LEU A 133 10.92 -29.41 -10.11
C LEU A 133 10.20 -30.24 -9.03
N ALA A 134 9.63 -29.58 -8.01
CA ALA A 134 8.83 -30.24 -6.98
C ALA A 134 7.54 -30.88 -7.55
N ASP A 135 6.88 -30.21 -8.49
CA ASP A 135 5.70 -30.74 -9.20
C ASP A 135 6.07 -31.97 -10.05
N ALA A 136 7.16 -31.92 -10.82
CA ALA A 136 7.65 -33.04 -11.61
C ALA A 136 7.98 -34.27 -10.74
N TRP A 137 8.70 -34.08 -9.64
CA TRP A 137 9.03 -35.16 -8.72
C TRP A 137 7.81 -35.67 -7.94
N ARG A 138 6.79 -34.82 -7.71
CA ARG A 138 5.50 -35.28 -7.19
C ARG A 138 4.80 -36.20 -8.19
N ALA A 139 4.73 -35.80 -9.45
CA ALA A 139 4.16 -36.62 -10.50
C ALA A 139 4.89 -37.98 -10.62
N LEU A 140 6.23 -37.97 -10.65
CA LEU A 140 7.04 -39.20 -10.74
C LEU A 140 6.84 -40.17 -9.56
N ARG A 141 6.45 -39.69 -8.38
CA ARG A 141 6.16 -40.58 -7.23
C ARG A 141 4.79 -41.26 -7.36
N PHE A 142 3.79 -40.52 -7.83
CA PHE A 142 2.38 -40.90 -7.71
C PHE A 142 1.69 -41.33 -9.01
N LEU A 143 2.24 -41.01 -10.18
CA LEU A 143 1.71 -41.51 -11.45
C LEU A 143 1.68 -43.04 -11.45
N SER A 144 0.59 -43.63 -11.92
CA SER A 144 0.52 -45.06 -12.23
C SER A 144 1.43 -45.42 -13.42
N ASP A 145 1.87 -46.68 -13.50
CA ASP A 145 2.68 -47.13 -14.65
C ASP A 145 1.88 -47.12 -15.96
N SER A 146 0.57 -47.37 -15.91
CA SER A 146 -0.33 -47.24 -17.06
C SER A 146 -0.43 -45.81 -17.59
N ALA A 147 -0.39 -44.80 -16.71
CA ALA A 147 -0.33 -43.40 -17.10
C ALA A 147 1.07 -43.01 -17.62
N LEU A 148 2.15 -43.54 -17.04
CA LEU A 148 3.51 -43.25 -17.50
C LEU A 148 3.79 -43.72 -18.92
N VAL A 149 3.17 -44.81 -19.39
CA VAL A 149 3.26 -45.28 -20.79
C VAL A 149 2.77 -44.21 -21.79
N LYS A 150 1.95 -43.24 -21.34
CA LYS A 150 1.50 -42.12 -22.18
C LYS A 150 2.50 -40.99 -22.28
N VAL A 151 3.49 -40.92 -21.38
CA VAL A 151 4.59 -39.97 -21.55
C VAL A 151 5.35 -40.37 -22.81
N PRO A 152 5.57 -39.44 -23.78
CA PRO A 152 6.33 -39.75 -24.98
C PRO A 152 7.68 -40.37 -24.64
N LYS A 153 8.24 -41.20 -25.52
CA LYS A 153 9.60 -41.70 -25.32
C LYS A 153 10.57 -40.50 -25.27
N PRO A 154 11.39 -40.38 -24.21
CA PRO A 154 12.42 -39.36 -24.16
C PRO A 154 13.36 -39.49 -25.36
N LEU A 155 13.53 -38.42 -26.13
CA LEU A 155 14.42 -38.33 -27.29
C LEU A 155 15.42 -37.20 -27.07
N ASN A 156 16.49 -37.16 -27.86
CA ASN A 156 17.51 -36.09 -27.80
C ASN A 156 16.98 -34.69 -28.17
N ASP A 157 15.75 -34.60 -28.68
CA ASP A 157 15.10 -33.35 -29.06
C ASP A 157 13.94 -33.05 -28.11
N ILE A 158 14.20 -32.17 -27.15
CA ILE A 158 13.27 -31.79 -26.08
C ILE A 158 12.04 -31.04 -26.61
N GLU A 159 12.15 -30.30 -27.72
CA GLU A 159 11.03 -29.59 -28.35
C GLU A 159 10.09 -30.55 -29.07
N LYS A 160 10.62 -31.59 -29.72
CA LYS A 160 9.78 -32.67 -30.28
C LYS A 160 9.11 -33.48 -29.18
N PHE A 161 9.82 -33.76 -28.09
CA PHE A 161 9.26 -34.42 -26.93
C PHE A 161 8.10 -33.62 -26.33
N GLU A 162 8.28 -32.32 -26.08
CA GLU A 162 7.23 -31.47 -25.50
C GLU A 162 6.01 -31.39 -26.42
N ARG A 163 6.20 -31.16 -27.73
CA ARG A 163 5.09 -31.08 -28.69
C ARG A 163 4.28 -32.37 -28.73
N HIS A 164 4.93 -33.53 -28.63
CA HIS A 164 4.24 -34.80 -28.51
C HIS A 164 3.50 -34.89 -27.18
N PHE A 165 4.12 -34.49 -26.07
CA PHE A 165 3.51 -34.56 -24.75
C PHE A 165 2.29 -33.63 -24.63
N ALA A 166 2.35 -32.44 -25.24
CA ALA A 166 1.24 -31.51 -25.34
C ALA A 166 0.03 -32.14 -26.06
N ARG A 167 0.24 -32.80 -27.20
CA ARG A 167 -0.83 -33.51 -27.93
C ARG A 167 -1.44 -34.62 -27.10
N VAL A 168 -0.62 -35.41 -26.38
CA VAL A 168 -1.11 -36.44 -25.47
C VAL A 168 -2.01 -35.82 -24.40
N ASN A 169 -1.58 -34.70 -23.80
CA ASN A 169 -2.34 -34.03 -22.74
C ASN A 169 -3.63 -33.35 -23.22
N GLU A 170 -3.70 -32.89 -24.48
CA GLU A 170 -4.91 -32.32 -25.08
C GLU A 170 -6.00 -33.38 -25.31
N HIS A 171 -5.60 -34.62 -25.59
CA HIS A 171 -6.51 -35.74 -25.90
C HIS A 171 -6.74 -36.68 -24.71
N LEU A 172 -6.42 -36.25 -23.49
CA LEU A 172 -6.71 -37.03 -22.27
C LEU A 172 -8.23 -37.11 -22.04
N ASP A 173 -8.83 -38.23 -22.42
CA ASP A 173 -10.24 -38.54 -22.15
C ASP A 173 -10.45 -38.76 -20.64
N GLN A 174 -11.38 -38.00 -20.05
CA GLN A 174 -11.74 -38.09 -18.63
C GLN A 174 -12.32 -39.45 -18.23
N ARG A 175 -12.69 -40.30 -19.21
CA ARG A 175 -13.20 -41.65 -18.99
C ARG A 175 -12.10 -42.73 -18.88
N GLN A 176 -10.86 -42.41 -19.25
CA GLN A 176 -9.76 -43.40 -19.32
C GLN A 176 -8.77 -43.33 -18.14
N PHE A 177 -8.78 -42.27 -17.33
CA PHE A 177 -7.84 -42.07 -16.23
C PHE A 177 -8.55 -41.59 -14.96
N GLU A 178 -8.08 -42.02 -13.80
CA GLU A 178 -8.47 -41.40 -12.53
C GLU A 178 -8.09 -39.90 -12.55
N GLY A 179 -8.91 -39.04 -11.94
CA GLY A 179 -8.68 -37.58 -11.93
C GLY A 179 -7.31 -37.18 -11.36
N GLN A 180 -6.70 -38.06 -10.57
CA GLN A 180 -5.38 -37.89 -9.98
C GLN A 180 -4.24 -38.07 -11.00
N ASP A 181 -4.28 -39.08 -11.88
CA ASP A 181 -3.24 -39.29 -12.91
C ASP A 181 -3.25 -38.17 -13.97
N THR A 182 -4.45 -37.71 -14.37
CA THR A 182 -4.59 -36.57 -15.27
C THR A 182 -3.94 -35.30 -14.71
N ARG A 183 -4.05 -35.10 -13.40
CA ARG A 183 -3.39 -33.98 -12.72
C ARG A 183 -1.87 -34.13 -12.75
N TYR A 184 -1.34 -35.31 -12.44
CA TYR A 184 0.11 -35.51 -12.40
C TYR A 184 0.76 -35.51 -13.78
N LEU A 185 0.08 -35.98 -14.83
CA LEU A 185 0.56 -35.84 -16.22
C LEU A 185 0.68 -34.36 -16.61
N LYS A 186 -0.25 -33.52 -16.16
CA LYS A 186 -0.18 -32.06 -16.35
C LYS A 186 0.93 -31.40 -15.52
N GLU A 187 1.15 -31.85 -14.28
CA GLU A 187 2.26 -31.37 -13.44
C GLU A 187 3.62 -31.71 -14.07
N LEU A 188 3.79 -32.94 -14.58
CA LEU A 188 5.00 -33.40 -15.27
C LEU A 188 5.23 -32.66 -16.60
N HIS A 189 4.20 -32.52 -17.43
CA HIS A 189 4.28 -31.74 -18.68
C HIS A 189 4.60 -30.26 -18.40
N GLY A 190 4.03 -29.69 -17.33
CA GLY A 190 4.29 -28.32 -16.91
C GLY A 190 5.75 -28.03 -16.62
N PHE A 191 6.53 -29.02 -16.17
CA PHE A 191 7.98 -28.89 -15.97
C PHE A 191 8.72 -28.72 -17.31
N PHE A 192 8.53 -29.64 -18.25
CA PHE A 192 9.17 -29.58 -19.58
C PHE A 192 8.75 -28.34 -20.38
N LYS A 193 7.46 -28.00 -20.31
CA LYS A 193 6.92 -26.77 -20.90
C LYS A 193 7.54 -25.51 -20.29
N SER A 194 7.81 -25.51 -18.98
CA SER A 194 8.48 -24.37 -18.33
C SER A 194 9.97 -24.29 -18.68
N TYR A 195 10.64 -25.43 -18.85
CA TYR A 195 12.03 -25.50 -19.31
C TYR A 195 12.19 -24.87 -20.71
N LEU A 196 11.28 -25.16 -21.64
CA LEU A 196 11.24 -24.53 -22.97
C LEU A 196 10.79 -23.05 -22.94
N GLY A 197 10.40 -22.53 -21.78
CA GLY A 197 9.87 -21.16 -21.65
C GLY A 197 8.45 -20.98 -22.19
N GLU A 198 7.78 -22.06 -22.59
CA GLU A 198 6.42 -22.04 -23.14
C GLU A 198 5.33 -22.14 -22.04
N GLY A 199 5.73 -22.24 -20.77
CA GLY A 199 4.80 -22.25 -19.64
C GLY A 199 3.81 -21.09 -19.77
N LYS A 200 2.52 -21.33 -19.51
CA LYS A 200 1.53 -20.24 -19.49
C LYS A 200 2.14 -19.10 -18.69
N PHE A 201 2.31 -17.94 -19.35
CA PHE A 201 2.39 -16.68 -18.65
C PHE A 201 1.31 -16.75 -17.58
N VAL A 202 1.67 -16.51 -16.32
CA VAL A 202 0.66 -16.07 -15.36
C VAL A 202 0.27 -14.68 -15.85
N THR A 203 -0.58 -14.65 -16.88
CA THR A 203 -1.59 -13.62 -16.97
C THR A 203 -2.27 -13.72 -15.62
N TYR A 204 -2.01 -12.73 -14.77
CA TYR A 204 -2.98 -12.40 -13.76
C TYR A 204 -4.33 -12.37 -14.48
N GLN A 205 -5.34 -13.02 -13.91
CA GLN A 205 -6.66 -13.16 -14.53
C GLN A 205 -7.40 -11.81 -14.67
N SER A 206 -6.80 -10.80 -15.30
CA SER A 206 -7.52 -9.63 -15.82
C SER A 206 -8.13 -9.94 -17.19
N ASP A 207 -7.42 -10.69 -18.05
CA ASP A 207 -7.70 -10.66 -19.51
C ASP A 207 -7.96 -12.00 -20.19
N LYS A 208 -8.60 -12.96 -19.51
CA LYS A 208 -9.41 -13.91 -20.29
C LYS A 208 -10.63 -13.13 -20.79
N GLN A 209 -10.56 -12.62 -22.03
CA GLN A 209 -11.64 -12.10 -22.87
C GLN A 209 -12.97 -11.91 -22.12
N LYS A 210 -13.09 -10.83 -21.35
CA LYS A 210 -14.38 -10.30 -20.89
C LYS A 210 -14.99 -9.37 -21.95
N SER A 211 -14.81 -9.75 -23.22
CA SER A 211 -15.47 -9.16 -24.39
C SER A 211 -16.78 -9.86 -24.74
N GLN A 212 -17.14 -10.97 -24.07
CA GLN A 212 -18.56 -11.19 -23.87
C GLN A 212 -19.02 -10.05 -22.97
N ARG A 213 -19.96 -9.21 -23.44
CA ARG A 213 -20.81 -8.40 -22.56
C ARG A 213 -20.96 -9.18 -21.27
N ARG A 214 -20.30 -8.76 -20.18
CA ARG A 214 -20.58 -9.35 -18.89
C ARG A 214 -22.03 -8.97 -18.64
N GLU A 215 -22.96 -9.86 -18.96
CA GLU A 215 -24.11 -10.00 -18.08
C GLU A 215 -23.48 -10.12 -16.71
N ILE A 216 -23.64 -9.06 -15.92
CA ILE A 216 -23.23 -9.03 -14.52
C ILE A 216 -23.62 -10.39 -13.97
N GLN A 217 -22.64 -11.23 -13.59
CA GLN A 217 -22.94 -12.53 -13.03
C GLN A 217 -23.88 -12.25 -11.86
N LYS A 218 -25.17 -12.59 -12.03
CA LYS A 218 -26.24 -12.23 -11.09
C LYS A 218 -26.12 -13.13 -9.86
N THR A 219 -25.06 -12.97 -9.10
CA THR A 219 -24.85 -13.67 -7.83
C THR A 219 -25.59 -12.90 -6.73
N GLY A 220 -26.92 -13.07 -6.67
CA GLY A 220 -27.77 -12.47 -5.65
C GLY A 220 -29.20 -12.20 -6.12
N LYS A 221 -30.13 -11.93 -5.20
CA LYS A 221 -31.49 -11.45 -5.52
C LYS A 221 -31.41 -9.97 -5.91
N TRP A 222 -31.91 -9.67 -7.11
CA TRP A 222 -31.98 -8.31 -7.64
C TRP A 222 -33.35 -7.73 -7.30
N THR A 223 -33.39 -6.57 -6.64
CA THR A 223 -34.65 -5.87 -6.37
C THR A 223 -34.59 -4.50 -7.03
N PRO A 224 -35.44 -4.21 -8.01
CA PRO A 224 -35.53 -2.87 -8.58
C PRO A 224 -36.00 -1.88 -7.50
N LEU A 225 -35.44 -0.67 -7.54
CA LEU A 225 -35.84 0.46 -6.69
C LEU A 225 -36.38 1.56 -7.59
N ASP A 226 -37.37 2.29 -7.10
CA ASP A 226 -37.85 3.51 -7.76
C ASP A 226 -36.76 4.57 -7.75
N ASN A 227 -36.71 5.37 -8.82
CA ASN A 227 -35.76 6.47 -8.96
C ASN A 227 -35.96 7.46 -7.80
N ASP A 228 -34.87 7.72 -7.07
CA ASP A 228 -34.82 8.78 -6.07
C ASP A 228 -34.89 10.13 -6.81
N VAL A 229 -35.73 11.05 -6.34
CA VAL A 229 -35.81 12.42 -6.89
C VAL A 229 -34.49 13.17 -6.63
N ASP A 230 -33.72 12.72 -5.62
CA ASP A 230 -32.36 13.17 -5.32
C ASP A 230 -31.27 12.22 -5.87
N SER A 231 -31.63 11.22 -6.71
CA SER A 231 -30.65 10.37 -7.41
C SER A 231 -29.86 11.22 -8.40
N GLU A 232 -28.56 11.31 -8.18
CA GLU A 232 -27.61 12.09 -8.99
C GLU A 232 -27.31 11.47 -10.37
N VAL A 233 -27.97 10.37 -10.74
CA VAL A 233 -27.91 9.77 -12.08
C VAL A 233 -29.22 10.10 -12.81
N GLU A 234 -29.28 11.24 -13.47
CA GLU A 234 -30.33 11.53 -14.46
C GLU A 234 -29.99 10.82 -15.77
N GLY A 235 -30.88 9.96 -16.26
CA GLY A 235 -30.81 9.44 -17.63
C GLY A 235 -30.40 7.97 -17.81
N VAL A 236 -30.10 7.23 -16.75
CA VAL A 236 -30.09 5.76 -16.83
C VAL A 236 -31.31 5.27 -16.06
N GLN A 237 -32.19 4.49 -16.70
CA GLN A 237 -33.16 3.61 -16.01
C GLN A 237 -32.38 2.51 -15.24
N GLY A 238 -31.45 2.93 -14.39
CA GLY A 238 -30.43 2.11 -13.77
C GLY A 238 -30.94 1.66 -12.43
N ARG A 239 -31.53 0.46 -12.39
CA ARG A 239 -31.82 -0.25 -11.14
C ARG A 239 -30.57 -0.19 -10.25
N THR A 240 -30.68 0.39 -9.06
CA THR A 240 -29.60 0.35 -8.06
C THR A 240 -29.33 -1.09 -7.66
N VAL A 241 -28.10 -1.59 -7.83
CA VAL A 241 -27.73 -3.00 -7.60
C VAL A 241 -26.84 -3.12 -6.37
N HIS A 242 -27.13 -4.10 -5.51
CA HIS A 242 -26.27 -4.50 -4.41
C HIS A 242 -25.31 -5.61 -4.86
N ILE A 243 -24.00 -5.36 -4.86
CA ILE A 243 -22.96 -6.32 -5.24
C ILE A 243 -22.10 -6.63 -4.00
N THR A 244 -22.03 -7.90 -3.62
CA THR A 244 -21.12 -8.38 -2.57
C THR A 244 -19.84 -8.90 -3.23
N LEU A 245 -18.71 -8.23 -3.03
CA LEU A 245 -17.42 -8.65 -3.56
C LEU A 245 -16.76 -9.72 -2.66
N PRO A 246 -16.05 -10.72 -3.23
CA PRO A 246 -15.30 -11.70 -2.46
C PRO A 246 -14.15 -11.05 -1.68
N LYS A 247 -13.86 -11.55 -0.47
CA LYS A 247 -12.69 -11.14 0.33
C LYS A 247 -11.42 -11.37 -0.51
N LYS A 248 -10.62 -10.32 -0.72
CA LYS A 248 -9.23 -10.50 -1.17
C LYS A 248 -8.50 -11.39 -0.17
N SER A 249 -7.63 -12.28 -0.65
CA SER A 249 -6.83 -13.14 0.23
C SER A 249 -5.95 -12.29 1.16
N GLU A 250 -5.73 -12.75 2.40
CA GLU A 250 -4.86 -12.07 3.38
C GLU A 250 -3.45 -11.78 2.82
N GLY A 251 -2.95 -12.62 1.92
CA GLY A 251 -1.66 -12.43 1.25
C GLY A 251 -1.59 -11.14 0.44
N VAL A 252 -2.64 -10.80 -0.32
CA VAL A 252 -2.70 -9.58 -1.15
C VAL A 252 -2.78 -8.33 -0.28
N HIS A 253 -3.57 -8.36 0.80
CA HIS A 253 -3.62 -7.27 1.78
C HIS A 253 -2.24 -7.03 2.43
N THR A 254 -1.53 -8.11 2.76
CA THR A 254 -0.19 -8.03 3.35
C THR A 254 0.81 -7.41 2.37
N GLN A 255 0.76 -7.76 1.10
CA GLN A 255 1.65 -7.20 0.07
C GLN A 255 1.43 -5.69 -0.12
N PHE A 256 0.19 -5.24 -0.25
CA PHE A 256 -0.08 -3.81 -0.40
C PHE A 256 0.25 -3.00 0.87
N ARG A 257 0.06 -3.59 2.05
CA ARG A 257 0.50 -2.99 3.31
C ARG A 257 2.04 -2.88 3.36
N ARG A 258 2.77 -3.88 2.86
CA ARG A 258 4.24 -3.82 2.73
C ARG A 258 4.68 -2.71 1.79
N ALA A 259 3.94 -2.47 0.71
CA ALA A 259 4.15 -1.36 -0.23
C ALA A 259 3.82 0.03 0.35
N GLY A 260 3.23 0.12 1.55
CA GLY A 260 2.93 1.38 2.25
C GLY A 260 1.55 1.96 1.97
N ASN A 261 0.58 1.15 1.54
CA ASN A 261 -0.81 1.60 1.37
C ASN A 261 -1.54 1.71 2.72
N ALA A 262 -2.41 2.71 2.87
CA ALA A 262 -3.28 2.85 4.03
C ALA A 262 -4.27 1.66 4.07
N PRO A 263 -4.46 0.99 5.23
CA PRO A 263 -5.31 -0.20 5.31
C PRO A 263 -6.76 0.02 4.85
N GLU A 264 -7.33 1.19 5.15
CA GLU A 264 -8.68 1.59 4.74
C GLU A 264 -8.82 1.70 3.21
N GLU A 265 -7.78 2.17 2.51
CA GLU A 265 -7.78 2.23 1.04
C GLU A 265 -7.69 0.85 0.37
N LEU A 266 -7.19 -0.15 1.12
CA LEU A 266 -7.10 -1.53 0.65
C LEU A 266 -8.39 -2.31 0.90
N MET A 267 -9.23 -1.82 1.81
CA MET A 267 -10.58 -2.35 2.00
C MET A 267 -11.40 -1.92 0.78
N SER A 268 -12.21 -2.84 0.25
CA SER A 268 -13.17 -2.59 -0.83
C SER A 268 -14.33 -1.74 -0.29
N GLU A 269 -14.02 -0.55 0.17
CA GLU A 269 -14.95 0.47 0.63
C GLU A 269 -14.90 1.60 -0.40
N SER A 270 -15.43 1.32 -1.59
CA SER A 270 -16.08 2.35 -2.38
C SER A 270 -17.44 2.59 -1.75
N VAL A 271 -17.77 3.86 -1.59
CA VAL A 271 -19.07 4.38 -1.17
C VAL A 271 -20.20 3.58 -1.86
N LEU A 272 -21.09 3.01 -1.03
CA LEU A 272 -22.16 2.03 -1.32
C LEU A 272 -21.61 0.60 -1.44
N ILE A 273 -21.51 -0.13 -0.33
CA ILE A 273 -22.59 -0.91 0.30
C ILE A 273 -22.13 -1.22 1.73
N SER A 274 -23.07 -1.49 2.64
CA SER A 274 -22.87 -1.78 4.07
C SER A 274 -21.46 -2.19 4.50
N GLU A 275 -21.01 -1.65 5.64
CA GLU A 275 -19.91 -2.18 6.46
C GLU A 275 -19.70 -3.66 6.17
N ARG A 276 -18.49 -4.03 5.71
CA ARG A 276 -18.09 -5.41 5.38
C ARG A 276 -18.88 -6.45 6.19
N GLY A 277 -19.83 -7.14 5.55
CA GLY A 277 -20.52 -8.28 6.17
C GLY A 277 -21.59 -7.96 7.21
N ALA A 278 -21.98 -6.71 7.40
CA ALA A 278 -23.27 -6.43 8.00
C ALA A 278 -24.34 -6.79 6.97
N THR A 279 -25.06 -7.89 7.21
CA THR A 279 -26.45 -8.00 6.78
C THR A 279 -27.10 -6.63 7.00
N LEU A 280 -27.84 -6.10 6.02
CA LEU A 280 -28.80 -5.03 6.31
C LEU A 280 -29.49 -5.48 7.60
N LYS A 281 -29.27 -4.78 8.73
CA LYS A 281 -29.90 -5.11 10.01
C LYS A 281 -31.37 -4.75 9.84
N THR A 282 -32.06 -5.57 9.07
CA THR A 282 -33.50 -5.65 9.03
C THR A 282 -33.89 -6.18 10.40
N GLY A 283 -34.77 -5.46 11.10
CA GLY A 283 -35.49 -6.08 12.21
C GLY A 283 -36.13 -7.40 11.72
N ARG A 284 -36.37 -8.36 12.61
CA ARG A 284 -37.09 -9.59 12.24
C ARG A 284 -38.36 -9.23 11.45
N GLY A 285 -38.44 -9.65 10.19
CA GLY A 285 -39.57 -9.38 9.29
C GLY A 285 -39.41 -8.19 8.33
N GLU A 286 -38.33 -7.41 8.39
CA GLU A 286 -38.12 -6.27 7.48
C GLU A 286 -37.49 -6.70 6.15
N THR A 287 -37.96 -6.09 5.06
CA THR A 287 -37.40 -6.30 3.72
C THR A 287 -36.09 -5.52 3.53
N PRO A 288 -35.18 -5.96 2.64
CA PRO A 288 -33.98 -5.21 2.29
C PRO A 288 -34.25 -3.76 1.82
N SER A 289 -35.40 -3.52 1.19
CA SER A 289 -35.85 -2.17 0.77
C SER A 289 -36.11 -1.24 1.97
N ILE A 290 -36.69 -1.75 3.06
CA ILE A 290 -36.89 -0.98 4.30
C ILE A 290 -35.54 -0.68 4.96
N GLY A 291 -34.62 -1.65 4.98
CA GLY A 291 -33.27 -1.45 5.48
C GLY A 291 -32.51 -0.35 4.72
N LEU A 292 -32.67 -0.29 3.39
CA LEU A 292 -32.05 0.73 2.55
C LEU A 292 -32.67 2.13 2.76
N ARG A 293 -34.01 2.21 2.86
CA ARG A 293 -34.71 3.47 3.21
C ARG A 293 -34.26 4.02 4.57
N LYS A 294 -33.91 3.17 5.54
CA LYS A 294 -33.31 3.61 6.82
C LYS A 294 -31.87 4.13 6.69
N GLN A 295 -31.14 3.76 5.64
CA GLN A 295 -29.80 4.28 5.37
C GLN A 295 -29.80 5.64 4.68
N GLN A 296 -30.84 5.98 3.90
CA GLN A 296 -30.96 7.28 3.23
C GLN A 296 -30.88 8.48 4.20
N PRO A 297 -31.65 8.53 5.32
CA PRO A 297 -31.50 9.59 6.31
C PRO A 297 -30.11 9.66 6.94
N LYS A 298 -29.46 8.50 7.16
CA LYS A 298 -28.08 8.44 7.67
C LYS A 298 -27.11 9.04 6.65
N ARG A 299 -27.26 8.73 5.36
CA ARG A 299 -26.44 9.30 4.28
C ARG A 299 -26.64 10.81 4.18
N ALA A 300 -27.88 11.28 4.21
CA ALA A 300 -28.17 12.71 4.22
C ALA A 300 -27.57 13.42 5.44
N ALA A 301 -27.61 12.78 6.62
CA ALA A 301 -26.94 13.29 7.81
C ALA A 301 -25.42 13.35 7.64
N TYR A 302 -24.78 12.32 7.08
CA TYR A 302 -23.34 12.33 6.79
C TYR A 302 -22.96 13.41 5.78
N ARG A 303 -23.74 13.59 4.70
CA ARG A 303 -23.53 14.66 3.72
C ARG A 303 -23.50 16.02 4.42
N ARG A 304 -24.55 16.33 5.20
CA ARG A 304 -24.64 17.59 5.95
C ARG A 304 -23.47 17.78 6.93
N ALA A 305 -23.08 16.71 7.63
CA ALA A 305 -21.97 16.76 8.58
C ALA A 305 -20.62 17.06 7.92
N ASN A 306 -20.40 16.53 6.72
CA ASN A 306 -19.13 16.63 5.98
C ASN A 306 -19.00 17.86 5.08
N SER A 307 -20.07 18.60 4.79
CA SER A 307 -20.00 19.81 3.95
C SER A 307 -19.40 21.04 4.65
N PHE A 308 -19.28 21.03 6.00
CA PHE A 308 -18.69 22.11 6.82
C PHE A 308 -19.10 23.54 6.46
N LEU A 309 -20.32 23.75 5.95
CA LEU A 309 -20.78 25.07 5.52
C LEU A 309 -20.80 26.08 6.70
N PRO A 310 -20.38 27.34 6.49
CA PRO A 310 -20.51 28.40 7.49
C PRO A 310 -21.96 28.59 7.95
N GLY A 311 -22.18 28.87 9.23
CA GLY A 311 -23.50 29.18 9.79
C GLY A 311 -24.44 27.97 9.96
N ARG A 312 -23.94 26.74 9.80
CA ARG A 312 -24.73 25.52 10.01
C ARG A 312 -25.24 25.39 11.45
N TRP A 313 -26.34 24.65 11.60
CA TRP A 313 -26.97 24.44 12.91
C TRP A 313 -26.01 23.80 13.93
N GLU A 314 -25.07 22.99 13.48
CA GLU A 314 -24.10 22.27 14.32
C GLU A 314 -22.89 23.12 14.75
N SER A 315 -22.76 24.34 14.24
CA SER A 315 -21.66 25.28 14.52
C SER A 315 -22.13 26.45 15.39
N LEU A 316 -21.21 27.08 16.14
CA LEU A 316 -21.48 28.40 16.73
C LEU A 316 -21.28 29.48 15.66
N ASN A 317 -22.29 30.33 15.47
CA ASN A 317 -22.14 31.54 14.67
C ASN A 317 -21.34 32.62 15.45
N ASP A 318 -20.95 33.70 14.78
CA ASP A 318 -20.14 34.78 15.39
C ASP A 318 -20.81 35.41 16.61
N TYR A 319 -22.13 35.61 16.57
CA TYR A 319 -22.88 36.16 17.69
C TYR A 319 -22.87 35.23 18.90
N GLU A 320 -23.19 33.94 18.72
CA GLU A 320 -23.20 32.93 19.78
C GLU A 320 -21.80 32.75 20.39
N ARG A 321 -20.76 32.74 19.56
CA ARG A 321 -19.36 32.70 20.01
C ARG A 321 -18.99 33.96 20.81
N GLY A 322 -19.41 35.13 20.36
CA GLY A 322 -19.23 36.39 21.07
C GLY A 322 -19.89 36.40 22.44
N LEU A 323 -21.10 35.82 22.56
CA LEU A 323 -21.79 35.67 23.86
C LEU A 323 -21.02 34.77 24.84
N VAL A 324 -20.48 33.65 24.37
CA VAL A 324 -19.65 32.76 25.20
C VAL A 324 -18.41 33.50 25.68
N LEU A 325 -17.69 34.16 24.77
CA LEU A 325 -16.47 34.90 25.10
C LEU A 325 -16.75 36.04 26.08
N LYS A 326 -17.81 36.83 25.86
CA LYS A 326 -18.23 37.89 26.78
C LYS A 326 -18.52 37.35 28.18
N ALA A 327 -19.24 36.22 28.28
CA ALA A 327 -19.53 35.58 29.56
C ALA A 327 -18.25 35.09 30.27
N LEU A 328 -17.24 34.63 29.52
CA LEU A 328 -15.93 34.25 30.05
C LEU A 328 -15.16 35.47 30.58
N PHE A 329 -15.05 36.55 29.80
CA PHE A 329 -14.32 37.77 30.18
C PHE A 329 -14.96 38.53 31.35
N GLU A 330 -16.29 38.58 31.41
CA GLU A 330 -17.03 39.26 32.48
C GLU A 330 -17.18 38.42 33.75
N ASN A 331 -16.55 37.23 33.82
CA ASN A 331 -16.68 36.27 34.92
C ASN A 331 -18.13 35.85 35.23
N LYS A 332 -19.01 35.85 34.22
CA LYS A 332 -20.45 35.53 34.35
C LYS A 332 -20.80 34.07 34.10
N MET A 333 -19.82 33.22 33.82
CA MET A 333 -20.02 31.81 33.50
C MET A 333 -19.67 30.90 34.68
N GLY A 334 -20.57 30.79 35.66
CA GLY A 334 -20.44 29.87 36.80
C GLY A 334 -19.16 30.05 37.63
N SER A 335 -18.73 28.96 38.27
CA SER A 335 -17.50 28.88 39.07
C SER A 335 -16.24 29.13 38.24
N GLU A 336 -15.12 29.47 38.91
CA GLU A 336 -13.82 29.59 38.24
C GLU A 336 -13.46 28.33 37.46
N ASN A 337 -13.68 27.15 38.04
CA ASN A 337 -13.40 25.88 37.35
C ASN A 337 -14.24 25.76 36.06
N THR A 338 -15.53 26.07 36.11
CA THR A 338 -16.40 26.03 34.92
C THR A 338 -15.92 26.99 33.83
N ARG A 339 -15.52 28.22 34.18
CA ARG A 339 -14.93 29.17 33.22
C ARG A 339 -13.68 28.61 32.55
N LEU A 340 -12.76 28.06 33.33
CA LEU A 340 -11.51 27.51 32.80
C LEU A 340 -11.74 26.28 31.92
N HIS A 341 -12.69 25.41 32.26
CA HIS A 341 -13.05 24.28 31.40
C HIS A 341 -13.62 24.75 30.07
N VAL A 342 -14.59 25.68 30.09
CA VAL A 342 -15.18 26.20 28.85
C VAL A 342 -14.14 26.91 27.98
N LEU A 343 -13.26 27.70 28.59
CA LEU A 343 -12.16 28.37 27.88
C LEU A 343 -11.20 27.36 27.21
N LEU A 344 -10.76 26.34 27.95
CA LEU A 344 -9.85 25.32 27.40
C LEU A 344 -10.52 24.45 26.32
N ILE A 345 -11.81 24.10 26.48
CA ILE A 345 -12.59 23.40 25.45
C ILE A 345 -12.68 24.27 24.19
N LEU A 346 -12.97 25.56 24.36
CA LEU A 346 -13.06 26.52 23.27
C LEU A 346 -11.72 26.68 22.55
N LEU A 347 -10.60 26.77 23.26
CA LEU A 347 -9.26 27.00 22.68
C LEU A 347 -8.61 25.75 22.09
N THR A 348 -8.97 24.55 22.53
CA THR A 348 -8.28 23.32 22.11
C THR A 348 -9.15 22.38 21.27
N GLY A 349 -10.48 22.55 21.32
CA GLY A 349 -11.45 21.63 20.72
C GLY A 349 -11.51 20.25 21.40
N ARG A 350 -10.85 20.08 22.55
CA ARG A 350 -10.81 18.82 23.29
C ARG A 350 -12.10 18.59 24.08
N SER A 351 -12.36 17.33 24.42
CA SER A 351 -13.57 16.97 25.17
C SER A 351 -13.46 17.41 26.63
N LEU A 352 -14.60 17.46 27.32
CA LEU A 352 -14.62 17.83 28.73
C LEU A 352 -13.76 16.89 29.58
N GLU A 353 -13.80 15.58 29.29
CA GLU A 353 -13.02 14.57 30.01
C GLU A 353 -11.50 14.80 29.84
N SER A 354 -11.08 15.11 28.61
CA SER A 354 -9.70 15.46 28.29
C SER A 354 -9.24 16.72 29.03
N ILE A 355 -10.10 17.74 29.11
CA ILE A 355 -9.79 18.99 29.80
C ILE A 355 -9.76 18.82 31.31
N SER A 356 -10.63 18.01 31.91
CA SER A 356 -10.59 17.71 33.35
C SER A 356 -9.25 17.13 33.80
N GLU A 357 -8.55 16.43 32.90
CA GLU A 357 -7.24 15.84 33.15
C GLU A 357 -6.05 16.76 32.79
N THR A 358 -6.28 18.03 32.49
CA THR A 358 -5.25 19.00 32.08
C THR A 358 -4.09 19.03 33.06
N VAL A 359 -2.89 18.94 32.52
CA VAL A 359 -1.63 18.98 33.27
C VAL A 359 -0.94 20.33 33.06
N VAL A 360 -0.28 20.85 34.08
CA VAL A 360 0.58 22.03 34.00
C VAL A 360 2.04 21.61 34.12
N VAL A 361 2.87 22.13 33.22
CA VAL A 361 4.32 21.99 33.21
C VAL A 361 5.00 23.35 33.12
N GLN A 362 6.24 23.43 33.60
CA GLN A 362 7.04 24.64 33.53
C GLN A 362 7.49 24.92 32.09
N ASN A 363 8.09 23.92 31.43
CA ASN A 363 8.65 24.02 30.08
C ASN A 363 8.47 22.71 29.29
N ARG A 364 8.75 22.74 27.99
CA ARG A 364 8.50 21.63 27.05
C ARG A 364 9.21 20.34 27.37
N SER A 365 10.42 20.41 27.97
CA SER A 365 11.20 19.20 28.32
C SER A 365 10.48 18.28 29.31
N GLN A 366 9.42 18.78 29.93
CA GLN A 366 8.58 18.05 30.89
C GLN A 366 7.34 17.42 30.23
N VAL A 367 7.03 17.76 28.98
CA VAL A 367 5.97 17.11 28.22
C VAL A 367 6.49 15.74 27.78
N PRO A 368 5.78 14.64 28.05
CA PRO A 368 6.23 13.32 27.65
C PRO A 368 6.31 13.15 26.12
N ASP A 369 7.31 12.42 25.62
CA ASP A 369 7.42 12.09 24.19
C ASP A 369 6.37 11.08 23.70
N ASN A 370 5.70 10.35 24.61
CA ASN A 370 4.69 9.35 24.26
C ASN A 370 3.56 9.27 25.31
N PRO A 371 2.30 9.53 24.93
CA PRO A 371 1.16 9.56 25.86
C PRO A 371 0.71 8.18 26.33
N GLN A 372 1.05 7.12 25.59
CA GLN A 372 0.49 5.78 25.76
C GLN A 372 0.76 5.16 27.13
N ARG A 373 1.62 5.75 27.95
CA ARG A 373 1.96 5.23 29.26
C ARG A 373 0.99 5.62 30.38
N ASN A 374 0.25 6.74 30.33
CA ASN A 374 -0.54 7.14 31.51
C ASN A 374 -1.90 7.85 31.28
N LYS A 375 -2.14 8.66 30.23
CA LYS A 375 -3.43 9.39 30.05
C LYS A 375 -3.71 9.76 28.57
N PRO A 376 -4.39 8.90 27.79
CA PRO A 376 -4.68 9.19 26.39
C PRO A 376 -5.66 10.35 26.28
N GLY A 377 -5.20 11.49 25.75
CA GLY A 377 -6.05 12.62 25.39
C GLY A 377 -5.94 13.84 26.29
N CYS A 378 -5.18 13.83 27.39
CA CYS A 378 -4.94 15.03 28.19
C CYS A 378 -4.16 16.12 27.42
N ILE A 379 -4.32 17.37 27.83
CA ILE A 379 -3.50 18.49 27.35
C ILE A 379 -2.52 18.96 28.42
N TYR A 380 -1.44 19.60 27.97
CA TYR A 380 -0.39 20.18 28.82
C TYR A 380 -0.38 21.69 28.65
N LEU A 381 -0.56 22.45 29.72
CA LEU A 381 -0.31 23.88 29.74
C LEU A 381 1.17 24.12 30.03
N VAL A 382 1.88 24.70 29.08
CA VAL A 382 3.32 24.97 29.16
C VAL A 382 3.52 26.43 29.54
N ARG A 383 3.91 26.65 30.79
CA ARG A 383 3.96 27.99 31.39
C ARG A 383 4.93 28.92 30.67
N ASP A 384 6.16 28.47 30.42
CA ASP A 384 7.21 29.32 29.85
C ASP A 384 6.91 29.74 28.40
N ASP A 385 6.16 28.92 27.66
CA ASP A 385 5.75 29.18 26.28
C ASP A 385 4.40 29.91 26.14
N GLN A 386 3.65 30.07 27.25
CA GLN A 386 2.26 30.52 27.23
C GLN A 386 1.42 29.77 26.19
N ALA A 387 1.56 28.45 26.16
CA ALA A 387 0.98 27.60 25.15
C ALA A 387 0.30 26.38 25.77
N TRP A 388 -0.58 25.76 25.01
CA TRP A 388 -1.03 24.41 25.30
C TRP A 388 -0.36 23.43 24.34
N ALA A 389 -0.10 22.22 24.80
CA ALA A 389 0.44 21.14 24.01
C ALA A 389 -0.49 19.93 24.09
N GLY A 390 -0.69 19.26 22.96
CA GLY A 390 -1.57 18.10 22.87
C GLY A 390 -1.10 17.14 21.79
N PHE A 391 -1.32 15.85 22.02
CA PHE A 391 -0.95 14.84 21.04
C PHE A 391 -1.86 14.91 19.82
N VAL A 392 -1.23 14.86 18.64
CA VAL A 392 -1.93 14.90 17.35
C VAL A 392 -2.70 13.59 17.12
N ALA A 393 -3.77 13.65 16.34
CA ALA A 393 -4.49 12.45 15.94
C ALA A 393 -3.57 11.50 15.14
N GLU A 394 -3.52 10.22 15.52
CA GLU A 394 -2.87 9.17 14.75
C GLU A 394 -3.94 8.22 14.16
N PRO A 395 -3.77 7.75 12.92
CA PRO A 395 -4.65 6.74 12.34
C PRO A 395 -4.44 5.39 13.07
N PRO A 396 -5.53 4.63 13.30
CA PRO A 396 -5.53 3.46 14.20
C PRO A 396 -4.57 2.35 13.78
N GLU A 397 -4.30 2.19 12.47
CA GLU A 397 -3.42 1.14 11.94
C GLU A 397 -2.08 1.68 11.36
N ARG A 398 -1.57 2.80 11.91
CA ARG A 398 -0.32 3.40 11.41
C ARG A 398 0.86 2.42 11.46
N ARG A 399 1.60 2.31 10.35
CA ARG A 399 2.80 1.48 10.25
C ARG A 399 3.92 2.09 11.09
N LYS A 400 4.68 1.26 11.82
CA LYS A 400 5.93 1.70 12.46
C LYS A 400 7.02 1.94 11.42
N LEU A 401 7.69 3.08 11.52
CA LEU A 401 8.85 3.39 10.69
C LEU A 401 9.99 2.41 11.01
N ALA A 402 10.55 1.76 9.98
CA ALA A 402 11.69 0.87 10.17
C ALA A 402 12.95 1.70 10.48
N LYS A 403 13.78 1.25 11.44
CA LYS A 403 15.01 1.96 11.84
C LYS A 403 15.92 2.29 10.65
N LYS A 404 16.03 1.38 9.67
CA LYS A 404 16.83 1.56 8.45
C LYS A 404 16.34 2.70 7.53
N TRP A 405 15.09 3.13 7.67
CA TRP A 405 14.52 4.21 6.84
C TRP A 405 14.59 5.57 7.52
N ALA A 406 14.65 5.61 8.86
CA ALA A 406 14.68 6.86 9.61
C ALA A 406 15.75 7.85 9.14
N PRO A 407 16.98 7.44 8.76
CA PRO A 407 17.99 8.36 8.23
C PRO A 407 17.64 8.99 6.88
N HIS A 408 16.57 8.57 6.20
CA HIS A 408 16.14 9.10 4.90
C HIS A 408 14.81 9.86 4.97
N MET A 409 14.13 9.83 6.11
CA MET A 409 12.84 10.48 6.32
C MET A 409 12.98 11.81 7.04
N GLU A 410 11.97 12.66 6.88
CA GLU A 410 11.75 13.85 7.70
C GLU A 410 11.50 13.47 9.15
N VAL A 411 11.96 14.31 10.07
CA VAL A 411 11.70 14.11 11.49
C VAL A 411 10.33 14.68 11.83
N THR A 412 9.43 13.81 12.29
CA THR A 412 8.07 14.19 12.71
C THR A 412 7.87 14.04 14.21
N ASN A 413 7.23 15.03 14.83
CA ASN A 413 6.78 15.00 16.21
C ASN A 413 5.34 14.45 16.31
N LYS A 414 4.96 14.03 17.52
CA LYS A 414 3.61 13.62 17.91
C LYS A 414 2.86 14.70 18.68
N LEU A 415 3.54 15.78 19.04
CA LEU A 415 3.00 16.86 19.83
C LEU A 415 2.71 18.08 18.94
N PHE A 416 1.50 18.61 19.04
CA PHE A 416 1.17 19.94 18.57
C PHE A 416 1.24 20.93 19.73
N ILE A 417 1.74 22.13 19.49
CA ILE A 417 1.83 23.22 20.46
C ILE A 417 1.07 24.42 19.90
N GLY A 418 -0.01 24.80 20.57
CA GLY A 418 -0.86 25.94 20.23
C GLY A 418 -0.59 27.12 21.17
N PRO A 419 -0.05 28.25 20.67
CA PRO A 419 0.16 29.44 21.49
C PRO A 419 -1.16 30.03 21.97
N ILE A 420 -1.27 30.40 23.24
CA ILE A 420 -2.49 31.01 23.79
C ILE A 420 -2.32 32.53 23.73
N PRO A 421 -3.19 33.26 23.03
CA PRO A 421 -3.12 34.73 23.02
C PRO A 421 -3.20 35.31 24.45
N ASP A 422 -2.44 36.38 24.70
CA ASP A 422 -2.26 36.97 26.03
C ASP A 422 -3.58 37.24 26.77
N VAL A 423 -4.59 37.70 26.05
CA VAL A 423 -5.92 38.01 26.59
C VAL A 423 -6.58 36.77 27.20
N PHE A 424 -6.42 35.60 26.59
CA PHE A 424 -6.90 34.34 27.15
C PHE A 424 -5.96 33.80 28.24
N TRP A 425 -4.65 34.00 28.07
CA TRP A 425 -3.67 33.59 29.09
C TRP A 425 -3.89 34.33 30.41
N GLN A 426 -4.28 35.59 30.40
CA GLN A 426 -4.61 36.36 31.61
C GLN A 426 -5.73 35.73 32.45
N ILE A 427 -6.68 35.03 31.83
CA ILE A 427 -7.73 34.28 32.53
C ILE A 427 -7.16 33.02 33.18
N LEU A 428 -6.24 32.32 32.50
CA LEU A 428 -5.64 31.07 32.96
C LEU A 428 -4.54 31.28 34.01
N ARG A 429 -3.77 32.37 33.87
CA ARG A 429 -2.55 32.66 34.64
C ARG A 429 -2.71 32.57 36.16
N PRO A 430 -3.78 33.10 36.80
CA PRO A 430 -3.97 33.00 38.24
C PRO A 430 -4.01 31.56 38.75
N ARG A 431 -4.52 30.62 37.94
CA ARG A 431 -4.56 29.20 38.28
C ARG A 431 -3.30 28.45 37.84
N VAL A 432 -2.76 28.76 36.67
CA VAL A 432 -1.60 28.06 36.10
C VAL A 432 -0.31 28.37 36.86
N GLU A 433 -0.04 29.63 37.20
CA GLU A 433 1.24 30.05 37.78
C GLU A 433 1.53 29.40 39.15
N PRO A 434 0.58 29.32 40.11
CA PRO A 434 0.80 28.62 41.38
C PRO A 434 1.01 27.11 41.20
N VAL A 435 0.35 26.49 40.22
CA VAL A 435 0.49 25.05 39.95
C VAL A 435 1.85 24.76 39.29
N ALA A 436 2.26 25.57 38.30
CA ALA A 436 3.55 25.47 37.64
C ALA A 436 4.72 25.61 38.64
N ARG A 437 4.65 26.59 39.56
CA ARG A 437 5.66 26.74 40.64
C ARG A 437 5.79 25.51 41.54
N ARG A 438 4.69 24.80 41.77
CA ARG A 438 4.68 23.54 42.54
C ARG A 438 5.10 22.33 41.70
N ALA A 439 5.04 22.43 40.37
CA ALA A 439 5.33 21.34 39.45
C ALA A 439 6.84 20.98 39.42
N ARG A 440 7.77 21.93 39.62
CA ARG A 440 9.23 21.67 39.63
C ARG A 440 9.68 20.71 38.52
N LYS A 441 9.97 19.43 38.82
CA LYS A 441 10.43 18.36 37.89
C LYS A 441 9.33 17.34 37.50
N LYS A 442 8.09 17.50 37.98
CA LYS A 442 6.97 16.57 37.76
C LYS A 442 5.75 17.31 37.22
N ASP A 443 4.92 16.62 36.47
CA ASP A 443 3.61 17.08 36.04
C ASP A 443 2.63 17.23 37.23
N ARG A 444 1.75 18.24 37.17
CA ARG A 444 0.66 18.46 38.15
C ARG A 444 -0.65 18.73 37.43
N ILE A 445 -1.75 18.17 37.94
CA ILE A 445 -3.08 18.39 37.40
C ILE A 445 -3.54 19.81 37.75
N LEU A 446 -4.12 20.53 36.78
CA LEU A 446 -4.62 21.90 36.92
C LEU A 446 -5.85 21.98 37.83
N PHE A 447 -6.75 21.01 37.68
CA PHE A 447 -7.97 20.87 38.45
C PHE A 447 -7.74 19.94 39.66
N ALA A 448 -8.41 20.23 40.77
CA ALA A 448 -8.26 19.42 41.98
C ALA A 448 -8.75 17.98 41.73
N ASN A 449 -8.06 16.97 42.28
CA ASN A 449 -8.42 15.55 42.12
C ASN A 449 -9.85 15.21 42.59
N ASN A 450 -10.45 16.08 43.42
CA ASN A 450 -11.74 15.89 44.06
C ASN A 450 -12.90 16.42 43.21
N LEU A 451 -12.59 17.11 42.09
CA LEU A 451 -13.59 17.72 41.22
C LEU A 451 -14.10 16.66 40.24
N SER A 452 -15.37 16.26 40.39
CA SER A 452 -16.01 15.35 39.45
C SER A 452 -16.30 16.05 38.12
N THR A 453 -15.91 15.41 37.01
CA THR A 453 -16.24 15.85 35.64
C THR A 453 -17.76 16.00 35.45
N GLU A 454 -18.57 15.16 36.11
CA GLU A 454 -20.04 15.22 36.02
C GLU A 454 -20.58 16.51 36.65
N SER A 455 -20.06 16.90 37.81
CA SER A 455 -20.46 18.14 38.49
C SER A 455 -20.12 19.38 37.65
N VAL A 456 -18.96 19.38 37.00
CA VAL A 456 -18.58 20.45 36.07
C VAL A 456 -19.48 20.45 34.84
N ALA A 457 -19.82 19.28 34.30
CA ALA A 457 -20.74 19.17 33.16
C ALA A 457 -22.13 19.72 33.48
N GLU A 458 -22.66 19.42 34.67
CA GLU A 458 -23.93 19.94 35.15
C GLU A 458 -23.91 21.47 35.31
N GLU A 459 -22.87 22.01 35.93
CA GLU A 459 -22.72 23.46 36.09
C GLU A 459 -22.63 24.16 34.71
N ILE A 460 -21.80 23.64 33.80
CA ILE A 460 -21.71 24.13 32.41
C ILE A 460 -23.09 24.10 31.74
N ALA A 461 -23.85 23.01 31.88
CA ALA A 461 -25.17 22.88 31.27
C ALA A 461 -26.18 23.90 31.83
N ILE A 462 -26.14 24.17 33.14
CA ILE A 462 -26.97 25.18 33.81
C ILE A 462 -26.64 26.58 33.26
N GLU A 463 -25.35 26.94 33.19
CA GLU A 463 -24.93 28.27 32.73
C GLU A 463 -25.21 28.48 31.24
N ILE A 464 -24.97 27.47 30.39
CA ILE A 464 -25.35 27.52 28.98
C ILE A 464 -26.86 27.68 28.82
N LYS A 465 -27.67 26.98 29.63
CA LYS A 465 -29.14 27.10 29.60
C LYS A 465 -29.61 28.50 30.01
N LYS A 466 -29.00 29.10 31.03
CA LYS A 466 -29.27 30.49 31.43
C LYS A 466 -28.94 31.46 30.29
N LEU A 467 -27.76 31.31 29.69
CA LEU A 467 -27.31 32.15 28.58
C LEU A 467 -28.31 32.07 27.42
N ASN A 468 -28.62 30.86 26.95
CA ASN A 468 -29.60 30.63 25.87
C ASN A 468 -30.98 31.22 26.18
N LYS A 469 -31.47 31.10 27.41
CA LYS A 469 -32.77 31.68 27.81
C LYS A 469 -32.74 33.21 27.75
N SER A 470 -31.63 33.84 28.14
CA SER A 470 -31.50 35.30 28.18
C SER A 470 -31.29 35.94 26.81
N THR A 471 -30.68 35.24 25.86
CA THR A 471 -30.25 35.80 24.57
C THR A 471 -30.98 35.21 23.36
N GLY A 472 -31.79 34.16 23.55
CA GLY A 472 -32.39 33.40 22.46
C GLY A 472 -31.38 32.56 21.65
N SER A 473 -30.16 32.34 22.18
CA SER A 473 -29.13 31.56 21.51
C SER A 473 -29.34 30.05 21.64
N ARG A 474 -28.53 29.27 20.91
CA ARG A 474 -28.62 27.79 20.88
C ARG A 474 -27.29 27.13 21.22
N ILE A 475 -26.53 27.77 22.10
CA ILE A 475 -25.19 27.33 22.50
C ILE A 475 -25.30 25.95 23.16
N THR A 476 -24.40 25.06 22.82
CA THR A 476 -24.21 23.78 23.53
C THR A 476 -22.73 23.53 23.71
N LEU A 477 -22.36 22.72 24.71
CA LEU A 477 -20.97 22.36 24.94
C LEU A 477 -20.33 21.72 23.71
N LYS A 478 -21.11 20.93 22.95
CA LYS A 478 -20.62 20.29 21.73
C LYS A 478 -20.25 21.29 20.63
N ARG A 479 -21.01 22.39 20.50
CA ARG A 479 -20.71 23.46 19.53
C ARG A 479 -19.53 24.33 19.96
N ILE A 480 -19.35 24.55 21.26
CA ILE A 480 -18.14 25.20 21.80
C ILE A 480 -16.92 24.34 21.42
N GLN A 481 -17.00 23.03 21.63
CA GLN A 481 -15.93 22.10 21.29
C GLN A 481 -15.55 22.11 19.79
N THR A 482 -16.48 22.40 18.86
CA THR A 482 -16.21 22.40 17.41
C THR A 482 -15.60 23.70 16.89
N CYS A 483 -15.55 24.77 17.68
CA CYS A 483 -15.17 26.10 17.20
C CYS A 483 -13.79 26.16 16.52
N VAL A 484 -12.72 25.71 17.18
CA VAL A 484 -11.38 25.69 16.55
C VAL A 484 -11.34 24.79 15.33
N PHE A 485 -11.98 23.62 15.43
CA PHE A 485 -11.96 22.63 14.36
C PHE A 485 -12.63 23.17 13.08
N GLU A 486 -13.81 23.78 13.22
CA GLU A 486 -14.53 24.39 12.10
C GLU A 486 -13.84 25.65 11.59
N GLY A 487 -13.31 26.50 12.50
CA GLY A 487 -12.56 27.69 12.12
C GLY A 487 -11.31 27.35 11.29
N LEU A 488 -10.58 26.31 11.68
CA LEU A 488 -9.45 25.80 10.91
C LEU A 488 -9.89 25.27 9.54
N ILE A 489 -11.01 24.54 9.44
CA ILE A 489 -11.52 24.09 8.14
C ILE A 489 -11.90 25.28 7.25
N HIS A 490 -12.53 26.32 7.81
CA HIS A 490 -12.91 27.51 7.05
C HIS A 490 -11.71 28.31 6.56
N GLN A 491 -10.63 28.34 7.35
CA GLN A 491 -9.40 29.04 6.98
C GLN A 491 -8.50 28.22 6.04
N THR A 492 -8.22 26.97 6.38
CA THR A 492 -7.21 26.15 5.68
C THR A 492 -7.81 25.30 4.57
N THR A 493 -9.14 25.10 4.58
CA THR A 493 -9.89 24.16 3.73
C THR A 493 -9.43 22.70 3.86
N ASP A 494 -8.67 22.36 4.92
CA ASP A 494 -8.15 21.02 5.17
C ASP A 494 -8.66 20.48 6.52
N THR A 495 -9.42 19.38 6.43
CA THR A 495 -9.97 18.70 7.60
C THR A 495 -8.93 17.96 8.42
N VAL A 496 -7.80 17.59 7.82
CA VAL A 496 -6.68 16.90 8.47
C VAL A 496 -5.86 17.89 9.29
N ASP A 497 -5.63 19.11 8.81
CA ASP A 497 -4.97 20.17 9.59
C ASP A 497 -5.75 20.44 10.88
N ALA A 498 -7.08 20.59 10.78
CA ALA A 498 -7.96 20.74 11.94
C ALA A 498 -7.93 19.54 12.89
N SER A 499 -7.79 18.33 12.35
CA SER A 499 -7.68 17.08 13.13
C SER A 499 -6.34 16.97 13.85
N LEU A 500 -5.24 17.41 13.24
CA LEU A 500 -3.90 17.42 13.85
C LEU A 500 -3.85 18.38 15.04
N VAL A 501 -4.44 19.57 14.91
CA VAL A 501 -4.53 20.56 15.99
C VAL A 501 -5.43 20.06 17.13
N THR A 502 -6.70 19.79 16.83
CA THR A 502 -7.70 19.49 17.88
C THR A 502 -7.65 18.05 18.40
N GLY A 503 -6.90 17.17 17.72
CA GLY A 503 -6.87 15.73 17.98
C GLY A 503 -8.20 15.02 17.80
N ARG A 504 -9.16 15.66 17.09
CA ARG A 504 -10.44 15.07 16.74
C ARG A 504 -10.30 14.24 15.48
N THR A 505 -10.94 13.08 15.46
CA THR A 505 -11.09 12.29 14.24
C THR A 505 -12.34 12.73 13.48
N LEU A 506 -12.33 12.56 12.16
CA LEU A 506 -13.46 12.89 11.31
C LEU A 506 -14.65 11.94 11.58
N PRO A 507 -15.90 12.43 11.54
CA PRO A 507 -17.08 11.61 11.81
C PRO A 507 -17.23 10.38 10.90
N THR A 508 -16.71 10.45 9.67
CA THR A 508 -16.79 9.36 8.69
C THR A 508 -15.55 8.48 8.63
N GLY A 509 -14.62 8.62 9.57
CA GLY A 509 -13.50 7.67 9.74
C GLY A 509 -12.52 7.59 8.57
N GLN A 510 -12.50 8.56 7.65
CA GLN A 510 -11.52 8.60 6.57
C GLN A 510 -10.14 8.95 7.14
N SER A 511 -9.39 7.93 7.55
CA SER A 511 -8.05 8.11 8.12
C SER A 511 -6.95 8.07 7.06
N ALA A 512 -7.29 7.72 5.80
CA ALA A 512 -6.34 7.75 4.68
C ALA A 512 -5.67 9.12 4.50
N ASN A 513 -6.42 10.22 4.59
CA ASN A 513 -5.88 11.57 4.43
C ASN A 513 -4.87 11.85 5.57
N LEU A 514 -5.23 11.52 6.82
CA LEU A 514 -4.36 11.61 8.01
C LEU A 514 -3.15 10.65 7.95
N TYR A 515 -3.26 9.54 7.22
CA TYR A 515 -2.18 8.58 7.02
C TYR A 515 -1.06 9.17 6.15
N TYR A 516 -1.42 9.90 5.10
CA TYR A 516 -0.50 10.51 4.14
C TYR A 516 -0.10 11.95 4.45
N HIS A 517 -0.68 12.57 5.48
CA HIS A 517 -0.43 13.99 5.74
C HIS A 517 0.76 14.25 6.66
N THR A 518 1.49 15.31 6.36
CA THR A 518 2.46 15.93 7.25
C THR A 518 2.43 17.44 7.05
N ARG A 519 2.68 18.19 8.12
CA ARG A 519 2.61 19.65 8.11
C ARG A 519 3.64 20.23 9.08
N ALA A 520 4.19 21.39 8.75
CA ALA A 520 5.03 22.13 9.68
C ALA A 520 4.22 22.57 10.91
N VAL A 521 4.81 22.41 12.10
CA VAL A 521 4.15 22.79 13.36
C VAL A 521 3.92 24.29 13.42
N GLU A 522 4.90 25.07 12.95
CA GLU A 522 4.84 26.53 12.84
C GLU A 522 3.62 26.99 12.03
N THR A 523 3.42 26.39 10.86
CA THR A 523 2.26 26.73 10.00
C THR A 523 0.95 26.38 10.66
N LEU A 524 0.82 25.19 11.28
CA LEU A 524 -0.39 24.82 12.01
C LEU A 524 -0.66 25.74 13.21
N ALA A 525 0.40 26.16 13.91
CA ALA A 525 0.30 27.07 15.04
C ALA A 525 -0.12 28.47 14.59
N ALA A 526 0.41 28.96 13.46
CA ALA A 526 -0.01 30.21 12.85
C ALA A 526 -1.49 30.17 12.43
N ASP A 527 -1.89 29.12 11.70
CA ASP A 527 -3.29 28.90 11.30
C ASP A 527 -4.22 28.87 12.52
N TYR A 528 -3.81 28.20 13.59
CA TYR A 528 -4.55 28.15 14.86
C TYR A 528 -4.68 29.54 15.51
N VAL A 529 -3.57 30.29 15.60
CA VAL A 529 -3.55 31.62 16.22
C VAL A 529 -4.43 32.59 15.43
N ASP A 530 -4.39 32.54 14.10
CA ASP A 530 -5.25 33.35 13.24
C ASP A 530 -6.73 33.07 13.51
N VAL A 531 -7.14 31.80 13.56
CA VAL A 531 -8.51 31.40 13.92
C VAL A 531 -8.92 31.98 15.28
N VAL A 532 -8.09 31.83 16.31
CA VAL A 532 -8.42 32.33 17.65
C VAL A 532 -8.46 33.86 17.70
N ASN A 533 -7.57 34.53 16.97
CA ASN A 533 -7.51 35.99 16.90
C ASN A 533 -8.73 36.60 16.20
N THR A 534 -9.28 35.93 15.17
CA THR A 534 -10.51 36.40 14.52
C THR A 534 -11.67 36.55 15.51
N TRP A 535 -11.71 35.70 16.55
CA TRP A 535 -12.74 35.78 17.58
C TRP A 535 -12.61 37.00 18.48
N LEU A 536 -11.37 37.44 18.75
CA LEU A 536 -11.10 38.66 19.51
C LEU A 536 -11.47 39.90 18.72
N VAL A 537 -11.14 39.92 17.42
CA VAL A 537 -11.49 41.01 16.50
C VAL A 537 -13.02 41.17 16.42
N ASN A 538 -13.77 40.07 16.35
CA ASN A 538 -15.24 40.09 16.31
C ASN A 538 -15.88 40.65 17.58
N LEU A 539 -15.14 40.71 18.70
CA LEU A 539 -15.59 41.35 19.95
C LEU A 539 -15.23 42.84 20.04
N GLY A 540 -14.58 43.40 19.02
CA GLY A 540 -14.05 44.76 19.06
C GLY A 540 -12.86 44.92 20.02
N LEU A 541 -12.22 43.81 20.42
CA LEU A 541 -10.98 43.85 21.18
C LEU A 541 -9.83 44.03 20.20
N SER A 542 -8.92 44.96 20.48
CA SER A 542 -7.68 45.12 19.72
C SER A 542 -6.99 43.77 19.63
N SER A 543 -6.61 43.35 18.42
CA SER A 543 -5.79 42.15 18.23
C SER A 543 -4.50 42.33 19.06
N PRO A 544 -4.28 41.54 20.12
CA PRO A 544 -3.07 41.67 20.91
C PRO A 544 -1.87 41.26 20.04
N SER A 545 -0.73 41.91 20.29
CA SER A 545 0.60 41.54 19.78
C SER A 545 0.76 40.03 19.69
N MET A 546 1.35 39.59 18.57
CA MET A 546 1.53 38.19 18.17
C MET A 546 1.84 37.23 19.33
N ALA A 547 1.31 36.00 19.22
CA ALA A 547 1.89 34.83 19.87
C ALA A 547 3.44 34.88 19.78
N PRO A 548 4.18 34.36 20.78
CA PRO A 548 5.61 34.59 20.86
C PRO A 548 6.29 34.26 19.53
N ALA A 549 6.83 35.29 18.86
CA ALA A 549 7.36 35.21 17.49
C ALA A 549 8.57 34.26 17.35
N ASN A 550 8.98 33.60 18.43
CA ASN A 550 10.17 32.77 18.55
C ASN A 550 9.90 31.47 19.34
N LEU A 551 8.73 30.84 19.18
CA LEU A 551 8.54 29.48 19.69
C LEU A 551 9.38 28.52 18.83
N ASP A 552 10.57 28.12 19.29
CA ASP A 552 11.30 27.00 18.69
C ASP A 552 10.52 25.71 18.98
N PHE A 553 9.85 25.13 17.98
CA PHE A 553 9.00 23.94 18.12
C PHE A 553 9.78 22.65 18.41
N GLY A 554 11.11 22.69 18.48
CA GLY A 554 12.00 21.57 18.82
C GLY A 554 12.12 20.51 17.71
N LEU A 555 11.11 20.39 16.83
CA LEU A 555 11.09 19.59 15.60
C LEU A 555 10.13 20.24 14.58
N PRO A 556 10.43 20.19 13.26
CA PRO A 556 9.76 21.04 12.28
C PRO A 556 8.34 20.61 11.94
N ARG A 557 8.00 19.31 11.97
CA ARG A 557 6.75 18.78 11.39
C ARG A 557 6.00 17.80 12.29
N VAL A 558 4.69 17.67 12.09
CA VAL A 558 3.82 16.66 12.71
C VAL A 558 3.12 15.83 11.63
N GLY A 559 2.58 14.67 12.02
CA GLY A 559 1.80 13.79 11.14
C GLY A 559 2.54 12.52 10.75
N SER A 560 2.66 12.25 9.46
CA SER A 560 3.16 10.98 8.94
C SER A 560 4.69 10.89 8.90
N PRO A 561 5.31 9.85 9.51
CA PRO A 561 6.77 9.71 9.57
C PRO A 561 7.40 9.13 8.28
N PHE A 562 6.62 8.98 7.21
CA PHE A 562 7.07 8.38 5.94
C PHE A 562 7.32 9.42 4.83
N CYS A 563 7.48 10.69 5.22
CA CYS A 563 7.88 11.75 4.30
C CYS A 563 9.39 11.64 4.06
N VAL A 564 9.80 11.45 2.80
CA VAL A 564 11.22 11.38 2.44
C VAL A 564 11.78 12.79 2.39
N ARG A 565 13.03 12.97 2.82
CA ARG A 565 13.70 14.26 2.68
C ARG A 565 14.02 14.55 1.22
N LEU A 566 13.77 15.79 0.81
CA LEU A 566 13.84 16.17 -0.61
C LEU A 566 15.25 16.00 -1.17
N GLU A 567 16.29 16.31 -0.39
CA GLU A 567 17.69 16.12 -0.80
C GLU A 567 18.05 14.65 -1.01
N VAL A 568 17.52 13.74 -0.18
CA VAL A 568 17.76 12.29 -0.33
C VAL A 568 17.13 11.79 -1.63
N MET A 569 15.91 12.24 -1.93
CA MET A 569 15.24 11.86 -3.16
C MET A 569 15.92 12.50 -4.39
N ARG A 570 16.43 13.73 -4.29
CA ARG A 570 17.25 14.35 -5.34
C ARG A 570 18.48 13.51 -5.68
N ASP A 571 19.16 12.97 -4.68
CA ASP A 571 20.30 12.06 -4.88
C ASP A 571 19.89 10.74 -5.55
N VAL A 572 18.70 10.23 -5.27
CA VAL A 572 18.14 9.05 -5.97
C VAL A 572 17.93 9.39 -7.44
N VAL A 573 17.26 10.49 -7.74
CA VAL A 573 16.95 10.90 -9.12
C VAL A 573 18.23 11.15 -9.91
N SER A 574 19.20 11.85 -9.31
CA SER A 574 20.52 12.07 -9.92
C SER A 574 21.21 10.75 -10.31
N ARG A 575 21.22 9.76 -9.40
CA ARG A 575 21.78 8.43 -9.69
C ARG A 575 21.00 7.68 -10.77
N LEU A 576 19.67 7.76 -10.78
CA LEU A 576 18.84 7.14 -11.82
C LEU A 576 19.17 7.72 -13.19
N ARG A 577 19.21 9.05 -13.31
CA ARG A 577 19.52 9.76 -14.56
C ARG A 577 20.91 9.44 -15.08
N ALA A 578 21.92 9.45 -14.19
CA ALA A 578 23.29 9.06 -14.53
C ALA A 578 23.36 7.62 -15.07
N GLN A 579 22.65 6.70 -14.42
CA GLN A 579 22.63 5.28 -14.81
C GLN A 579 21.89 5.05 -16.13
N ILE A 580 20.80 5.79 -16.38
CA ILE A 580 20.09 5.78 -17.67
C ILE A 580 21.03 6.24 -18.79
N ALA A 581 21.76 7.33 -18.58
CA ALA A 581 22.70 7.85 -19.56
C ALA A 581 23.85 6.87 -19.85
N GLU A 582 24.32 6.13 -18.84
CA GLU A 582 25.35 5.10 -18.99
C GLU A 582 24.85 3.88 -19.77
N TYR A 583 23.68 3.32 -19.40
CA TYR A 583 23.09 2.20 -20.12
C TYR A 583 22.68 2.55 -21.55
N ARG A 584 22.27 3.79 -21.82
CA ARG A 584 21.95 4.24 -23.19
C ARG A 584 23.14 4.10 -24.12
N LYS A 585 24.35 4.44 -23.66
CA LYS A 585 25.58 4.36 -24.46
C LYS A 585 25.95 2.94 -24.87
N THR A 586 25.47 1.93 -24.14
CA THR A 586 25.85 0.52 -24.33
C THR A 586 24.68 -0.36 -24.76
N ALA A 587 23.52 0.24 -25.09
CA ALA A 587 22.26 -0.42 -25.44
C ALA A 587 22.24 -1.13 -26.81
N TYR A 588 23.40 -1.56 -27.30
CA TYR A 588 23.56 -2.37 -28.52
C TYR A 588 23.54 -3.87 -28.22
N SER A 589 23.85 -4.27 -26.98
CA SER A 589 23.83 -5.68 -26.55
C SER A 589 22.47 -6.05 -25.96
N ARG A 590 22.08 -7.34 -26.07
CA ARG A 590 20.83 -7.88 -25.51
C ARG A 590 20.67 -7.60 -24.01
N ALA A 591 21.75 -7.71 -23.24
CA ALA A 591 21.71 -7.46 -21.80
C ALA A 591 21.55 -5.96 -21.48
N ASN A 592 22.22 -5.08 -22.23
CA ASN A 592 22.22 -3.65 -21.95
C ASN A 592 20.96 -2.97 -22.47
N ILE A 593 20.38 -3.40 -23.60
CA ILE A 593 19.10 -2.87 -24.08
C ILE A 593 17.97 -3.15 -23.08
N ARG A 594 17.97 -4.33 -22.46
CA ARG A 594 17.06 -4.68 -21.37
C ARG A 594 17.25 -3.77 -20.16
N ARG A 595 18.49 -3.60 -19.71
CA ARG A 595 18.82 -2.75 -18.55
C ARG A 595 18.42 -1.30 -18.79
N PHE A 596 18.74 -0.77 -19.96
CA PHE A 596 18.33 0.58 -20.37
C PHE A 596 16.80 0.71 -20.37
N HIS A 597 16.11 -0.17 -21.10
CA HIS A 597 14.65 -0.11 -21.23
C HIS A 597 13.95 -0.18 -19.87
N ASN A 598 14.30 -1.17 -19.03
CA ASN A 598 13.68 -1.33 -17.72
C ASN A 598 13.89 -0.13 -16.81
N LEU A 599 15.11 0.43 -16.80
CA LEU A 599 15.40 1.60 -15.98
C LEU A 599 14.70 2.86 -16.52
N PHE A 600 14.59 3.00 -17.84
CA PHE A 600 13.86 4.08 -18.49
C PHE A 600 12.35 4.00 -18.22
N THR A 601 11.76 2.80 -18.28
CA THR A 601 10.38 2.51 -17.86
C THR A 601 10.19 2.88 -16.38
N ALA A 602 11.08 2.43 -15.50
CA ALA A 602 11.00 2.71 -14.07
C ALA A 602 11.07 4.21 -13.77
N TYR A 603 11.91 4.96 -14.49
CA TYR A 603 12.03 6.40 -14.36
C TYR A 603 10.75 7.15 -14.76
N ALA A 604 10.14 6.78 -15.89
CA ALA A 604 8.86 7.35 -16.32
C ALA A 604 7.72 7.03 -15.33
N ILE A 605 7.67 5.80 -14.81
CA ILE A 605 6.73 5.43 -13.74
C ILE A 605 6.94 6.28 -12.49
N LEU A 606 8.19 6.48 -12.05
CA LEU A 606 8.48 7.29 -10.87
C LEU A 606 8.01 8.74 -11.06
N GLN A 607 8.20 9.33 -12.25
CA GLN A 607 7.67 10.68 -12.53
C GLN A 607 6.14 10.73 -12.38
N ILE A 608 5.41 9.73 -12.90
CA ILE A 608 3.96 9.62 -12.68
C ILE A 608 3.65 9.53 -11.18
N MET A 609 4.33 8.63 -10.46
CA MET A 609 4.08 8.43 -9.04
C MET A 609 4.28 9.71 -8.23
N TRP A 610 5.36 10.44 -8.48
CA TRP A 610 5.69 11.67 -7.75
C TRP A 610 4.89 12.90 -8.20
N SER A 611 4.29 12.88 -9.39
CA SER A 611 3.44 13.97 -9.89
C SER A 611 1.94 13.77 -9.68
N THR A 612 1.49 12.55 -9.36
CA THR A 612 0.04 12.22 -9.27
C THR A 612 -0.38 11.58 -7.95
N GLY A 613 0.60 11.22 -7.11
CA GLY A 613 0.38 10.43 -5.90
C GLY A 613 -0.18 9.04 -6.20
N PHE A 614 0.07 8.47 -7.39
CA PHE A 614 -0.46 7.14 -7.77
C PHE A 614 -0.17 6.09 -6.67
N ARG A 615 -1.17 5.25 -6.36
CA ARG A 615 -1.06 4.17 -5.36
C ARG A 615 -0.32 2.99 -5.97
N ALA A 616 0.73 2.49 -5.32
CA ALA A 616 1.49 1.31 -5.74
C ALA A 616 0.70 -0.01 -5.58
N VAL A 617 -0.38 -0.15 -6.37
CA VAL A 617 -1.33 -1.27 -6.35
C VAL A 617 -1.33 -2.00 -7.69
N ARG A 618 -1.24 -1.27 -8.80
CA ARG A 618 -1.23 -1.78 -10.18
C ARG A 618 -0.38 -0.89 -11.09
N ASP A 619 -0.42 -1.13 -12.39
CA ASP A 619 0.19 -0.26 -13.40
C ASP A 619 -0.40 1.16 -13.34
N PRO A 620 0.42 2.24 -13.29
CA PRO A 620 -0.03 3.63 -13.33
C PRO A 620 -0.86 4.03 -14.55
N ILE A 621 -0.52 3.50 -15.72
CA ILE A 621 -1.21 3.73 -17.00
C ILE A 621 -1.35 2.37 -17.65
N ALA A 622 -2.43 1.68 -17.33
CA ALA A 622 -2.67 0.35 -17.85
C ALA A 622 -2.96 0.41 -19.36
N HIS A 623 -3.58 1.48 -19.84
CA HIS A 623 -3.92 1.63 -21.25
C HIS A 623 -3.56 3.01 -21.82
N PRO A 624 -3.08 3.10 -23.08
CA PRO A 624 -2.74 4.39 -23.69
C PRO A 624 -3.87 5.43 -23.68
N TYR A 625 -5.14 5.01 -23.74
CA TYR A 625 -6.29 5.93 -23.72
C TYR A 625 -6.54 6.59 -22.35
N GLU A 626 -5.92 6.08 -21.27
CA GLU A 626 -5.99 6.71 -19.95
C GLU A 626 -5.14 7.99 -19.90
N PHE A 627 -4.19 8.15 -20.83
CA PHE A 627 -3.37 9.35 -20.99
C PHE A 627 -3.88 10.22 -22.14
N ASN A 628 -4.25 11.46 -21.82
CA ASN A 628 -4.60 12.47 -22.80
C ASN A 628 -3.46 13.47 -22.93
N GLU A 629 -2.54 13.22 -23.87
CA GLU A 629 -1.39 14.09 -24.13
C GLU A 629 -1.83 15.52 -24.48
N ARG A 630 -2.77 15.68 -25.41
CA ARG A 630 -3.21 16.99 -25.92
C ARG A 630 -3.75 17.90 -24.81
N ARG A 631 -4.41 17.33 -23.80
CA ARG A 631 -4.99 18.09 -22.67
C ARG A 631 -4.14 18.01 -21.39
N GLY A 632 -3.05 17.23 -21.41
CA GLY A 632 -2.08 17.12 -20.32
C GLY A 632 -2.66 16.49 -19.05
N PHE A 633 -3.44 15.42 -19.16
CA PHE A 633 -3.96 14.71 -17.98
C PHE A 633 -3.95 13.19 -18.16
N VAL A 634 -4.02 12.49 -17.03
CA VAL A 634 -4.20 11.04 -16.93
C VAL A 634 -5.45 10.72 -16.09
N ILE A 635 -6.14 9.64 -16.45
CA ILE A 635 -7.24 9.07 -15.66
C ILE A 635 -6.67 7.97 -14.77
N ILE A 636 -6.74 8.15 -13.45
CA ILE A 636 -6.27 7.15 -12.48
C ILE A 636 -7.48 6.45 -11.86
N ALA A 637 -7.61 5.15 -12.10
CA ALA A 637 -8.63 4.29 -11.51
C ALA A 637 -8.02 3.23 -10.55
N ASP A 638 -7.15 3.64 -9.64
CA ASP A 638 -6.29 2.75 -8.83
C ASP A 638 -7.01 1.88 -7.77
N LYS A 639 -8.31 2.08 -7.51
CA LYS A 639 -9.12 1.20 -6.65
C LYS A 639 -9.58 -0.05 -7.40
N VAL A 640 -9.62 -1.16 -6.66
CA VAL A 640 -9.85 -2.52 -7.20
C VAL A 640 -11.35 -2.87 -7.29
N ASP A 641 -12.24 -1.87 -7.20
CA ASP A 641 -13.68 -2.07 -7.36
C ASP A 641 -14.11 -1.87 -8.81
N ASP A 642 -15.06 -2.69 -9.26
CA ASP A 642 -15.62 -2.69 -10.61
C ASP A 642 -16.47 -1.42 -10.91
N ASN A 643 -16.53 -0.44 -9.99
CA ASN A 643 -17.46 0.70 -10.06
C ASN A 643 -16.81 2.04 -10.41
N LEU A 644 -15.49 2.13 -10.61
CA LEU A 644 -14.78 3.36 -11.02
C LEU A 644 -15.06 4.59 -10.12
N GLY A 645 -15.67 4.42 -8.93
CA GLY A 645 -16.21 5.51 -8.12
C GLY A 645 -15.15 6.41 -7.46
N HIS A 646 -13.89 5.98 -7.51
CA HIS A 646 -12.72 6.77 -7.11
C HIS A 646 -11.75 7.03 -8.27
N SER A 647 -12.23 6.89 -9.51
CA SER A 647 -11.47 7.33 -10.68
C SER A 647 -11.33 8.84 -10.62
N ARG A 648 -10.12 9.32 -10.85
CA ARG A 648 -9.82 10.75 -10.82
C ARG A 648 -9.06 11.18 -12.05
N LEU A 649 -9.38 12.39 -12.51
CA LEU A 649 -8.61 13.08 -13.53
C LEU A 649 -7.46 13.81 -12.84
N VAL A 650 -6.24 13.57 -13.29
CA VAL A 650 -5.04 14.20 -12.75
C VAL A 650 -4.27 14.90 -13.86
N TYR A 651 -4.16 16.22 -13.75
CA TYR A 651 -3.33 17.01 -14.64
C TYR A 651 -1.85 16.79 -14.35
N LEU A 652 -1.05 16.71 -15.41
CA LEU A 652 0.38 16.43 -15.35
C LEU A 652 1.20 17.69 -15.66
N PRO A 653 2.35 17.89 -14.99
CA PRO A 653 3.37 18.84 -15.43
C PRO A 653 3.93 18.52 -16.81
N GLU A 654 4.37 19.55 -17.55
CA GLU A 654 4.92 19.41 -18.91
C GLU A 654 6.12 18.45 -18.95
N VAL A 655 7.00 18.50 -17.95
CA VAL A 655 8.16 17.59 -17.82
C VAL A 655 7.74 16.11 -17.84
N VAL A 656 6.59 15.78 -17.25
CA VAL A 656 6.05 14.42 -17.23
C VAL A 656 5.42 14.08 -18.58
N ILE A 657 4.65 15.00 -19.15
CA ILE A 657 4.03 14.83 -20.49
C ILE A 657 5.12 14.55 -21.54
N ASP A 658 6.18 15.34 -21.53
CA ASP A 658 7.33 15.17 -22.43
C ASP A 658 8.06 13.85 -22.20
N GLN A 659 8.24 13.44 -20.94
CA GLN A 659 8.82 12.13 -20.63
C GLN A 659 7.94 10.98 -21.15
N LEU A 660 6.62 11.05 -20.98
CA LEU A 660 5.69 10.04 -21.48
C LEU A 660 5.69 9.98 -23.01
N ARG A 661 5.76 11.13 -23.70
CA ARG A 661 5.89 11.19 -25.16
C ARG A 661 7.17 10.50 -25.64
N ARG A 662 8.30 10.78 -24.97
CA ARG A 662 9.58 10.11 -25.27
C ARG A 662 9.56 8.63 -24.96
N TYR A 663 8.89 8.25 -23.87
CA TYR A 663 8.71 6.85 -23.51
C TYR A 663 7.88 6.10 -24.55
N GLU A 664 6.78 6.68 -25.02
CA GLU A 664 5.96 6.07 -26.08
C GLU A 664 6.76 5.95 -27.39
N THR A 665 7.52 6.98 -27.77
CA THR A 665 8.41 6.93 -28.94
C THR A 665 9.45 5.81 -28.80
N HIS A 666 10.11 5.72 -27.65
CA HIS A 666 11.05 4.66 -27.34
C HIS A 666 10.40 3.28 -27.41
N ARG A 667 9.19 3.12 -26.86
CA ARG A 667 8.42 1.87 -26.88
C ARG A 667 8.13 1.41 -28.30
N GLN A 668 7.77 2.32 -29.20
CA GLN A 668 7.57 1.99 -30.61
C GLN A 668 8.87 1.50 -31.28
N HIS A 669 10.01 2.16 -31.02
CA HIS A 669 11.31 1.68 -31.51
C HIS A 669 11.71 0.33 -30.91
N MET A 670 11.45 0.11 -29.62
CA MET A 670 11.70 -1.16 -28.95
C MET A 670 10.87 -2.28 -29.59
N LYS A 671 9.60 -2.03 -29.91
CA LYS A 671 8.75 -3.00 -30.61
C LYS A 671 9.37 -3.44 -31.94
N LEU A 672 9.87 -2.49 -32.73
CA LEU A 672 10.55 -2.78 -34.00
C LEU A 672 11.81 -3.61 -33.78
N ARG A 673 12.70 -3.20 -32.85
CA ARG A 673 13.96 -3.91 -32.55
C ARG A 673 13.74 -5.31 -31.98
N LEU A 674 12.70 -5.51 -31.16
CA LEU A 674 12.37 -6.83 -30.60
C LEU A 674 11.87 -7.77 -31.69
N ASN A 675 11.03 -7.28 -32.61
CA ASN A 675 10.57 -8.06 -33.75
C ASN A 675 11.74 -8.49 -34.66
N GLU A 676 12.75 -7.63 -34.87
CA GLU A 676 13.95 -7.96 -35.66
C GLU A 676 14.74 -9.13 -35.08
N VAL A 677 14.74 -9.30 -33.75
CA VAL A 677 15.42 -10.41 -33.06
C VAL A 677 14.49 -11.61 -32.81
N GLY A 678 13.36 -11.68 -33.52
CA GLY A 678 12.41 -12.80 -33.44
C GLY A 678 11.61 -12.87 -32.13
N VAL A 679 11.61 -11.79 -31.34
CA VAL A 679 10.79 -11.68 -30.15
C VAL A 679 9.49 -10.99 -30.54
N GLU A 680 8.43 -11.77 -30.70
CA GLU A 680 7.08 -11.24 -30.90
C GLU A 680 6.75 -10.35 -29.70
N ALA A 681 6.37 -9.09 -29.95
CA ALA A 681 6.09 -8.13 -28.90
C ALA A 681 4.58 -8.12 -28.56
N PRO A 682 4.08 -8.97 -27.63
CA PRO A 682 2.80 -8.68 -27.03
C PRO A 682 3.00 -7.49 -26.09
N ILE A 683 2.09 -6.52 -26.12
CA ILE A 683 1.46 -5.92 -24.93
C ILE A 683 0.66 -4.67 -25.37
N GLU A 684 -0.63 -4.67 -25.03
CA GLU A 684 -1.56 -3.54 -25.18
C GLU A 684 -1.40 -2.45 -24.11
N THR A 685 -0.60 -2.70 -23.06
CA THR A 685 -0.39 -1.76 -21.95
C THR A 685 0.68 -0.70 -22.27
N PHE A 686 0.59 0.44 -21.58
CA PHE A 686 1.49 1.56 -21.80
C PHE A 686 2.90 1.26 -21.23
N PHE A 687 3.00 0.95 -19.94
CA PHE A 687 4.29 0.60 -19.32
C PHE A 687 4.62 -0.89 -19.47
N VAL A 688 5.86 -1.18 -19.85
CA VAL A 688 6.36 -2.54 -20.10
C VAL A 688 7.76 -2.69 -19.53
N PHE A 689 8.00 -3.81 -18.85
CA PHE A 689 9.35 -4.27 -18.49
C PHE A 689 9.75 -5.45 -19.37
N LEU A 690 11.04 -5.76 -19.41
CA LEU A 690 11.59 -6.90 -20.14
C LEU A 690 12.29 -7.88 -19.20
N ASP A 691 12.02 -9.17 -19.38
CA ASP A 691 12.73 -10.26 -18.72
C ASP A 691 14.10 -10.53 -19.35
N ALA A 692 14.83 -11.54 -18.87
CA ALA A 692 16.16 -11.88 -19.42
C ALA A 692 16.12 -12.35 -20.88
N LYS A 693 14.99 -12.90 -21.33
CA LYS A 693 14.72 -13.33 -22.71
C LYS A 693 14.17 -12.20 -23.58
N LEU A 694 14.08 -10.97 -23.07
CA LEU A 694 13.45 -9.82 -23.72
C LEU A 694 11.93 -9.99 -23.94
N GLN A 695 11.30 -10.92 -23.24
CA GLN A 695 9.85 -11.03 -23.24
C GLN A 695 9.26 -9.95 -22.35
N SER A 696 8.06 -9.52 -22.71
CA SER A 696 7.40 -8.40 -22.04
C SER A 696 6.76 -8.83 -20.72
N GLU A 697 6.97 -8.02 -19.68
CA GLU A 697 6.44 -8.17 -18.33
C GLU A 697 5.60 -6.95 -17.94
N PHE A 698 4.55 -7.16 -17.15
CA PHE A 698 3.71 -6.09 -16.62
C PHE A 698 4.46 -5.18 -15.64
N ALA A 699 4.18 -3.88 -15.69
CA ALA A 699 4.67 -2.88 -14.74
C ALA A 699 3.96 -2.97 -13.37
N THR A 700 4.21 -4.08 -12.66
CA THR A 700 3.68 -4.27 -11.31
C THR A 700 4.49 -3.48 -10.28
N PRO A 701 3.89 -3.08 -9.13
CA PRO A 701 4.63 -2.45 -8.03
C PRO A 701 5.83 -3.28 -7.54
N LYS A 702 5.72 -4.61 -7.54
CA LYS A 702 6.83 -5.49 -7.17
C LYS A 702 7.97 -5.34 -8.17
N ARG A 703 7.67 -5.43 -9.47
CA ARG A 703 8.69 -5.34 -10.53
C ARG A 703 9.41 -4.01 -10.54
N LEU A 704 8.66 -2.91 -10.34
CA LEU A 704 9.24 -1.57 -10.18
C LEU A 704 10.18 -1.52 -8.98
N ALA A 705 9.72 -1.95 -7.81
CA ALA A 705 10.53 -1.94 -6.59
C ALA A 705 11.82 -2.75 -6.77
N ASP A 706 11.74 -3.93 -7.37
CA ASP A 706 12.90 -4.79 -7.64
C ASP A 706 13.92 -4.13 -8.59
N GLU A 707 13.45 -3.32 -9.56
CA GLU A 707 14.31 -2.59 -10.51
C GLU A 707 15.06 -1.43 -9.86
N ILE A 708 14.42 -0.70 -8.93
CA ILE A 708 14.99 0.53 -8.34
C ILE A 708 15.55 0.36 -6.93
N GLN A 709 15.43 -0.84 -6.32
CA GLN A 709 15.82 -1.09 -4.93
C GLN A 709 17.26 -0.70 -4.58
N TRP A 710 18.16 -0.72 -5.57
CA TRP A 710 19.58 -0.38 -5.41
C TRP A 710 19.80 1.10 -5.06
N THR A 711 18.84 1.98 -5.41
CA THR A 711 18.88 3.42 -5.11
C THR A 711 17.72 3.88 -4.22
N PHE A 712 16.56 3.19 -4.29
CA PHE A 712 15.32 3.50 -3.58
C PHE A 712 14.92 2.33 -2.65
N PRO A 713 15.50 2.23 -1.44
CA PRO A 713 15.32 1.08 -0.53
C PRO A 713 14.09 1.16 0.40
N TRP A 714 13.16 2.10 0.16
CA TRP A 714 11.97 2.34 0.97
C TRP A 714 10.67 2.03 0.20
N PRO A 715 9.50 1.99 0.85
CA PRO A 715 8.24 1.62 0.19
C PRO A 715 7.89 2.60 -0.93
N LEU A 716 7.34 2.09 -2.03
CA LEU A 716 6.98 2.91 -3.20
C LEU A 716 6.00 4.05 -2.86
N ASN A 717 5.10 3.84 -1.89
CA ASN A 717 4.07 4.83 -1.54
C ASN A 717 4.56 6.04 -0.73
N VAL A 718 5.85 6.16 -0.41
CA VAL A 718 6.39 7.37 0.25
C VAL A 718 6.18 8.65 -0.58
N ASN A 719 5.99 8.50 -1.89
CA ASN A 719 5.60 9.59 -2.80
C ASN A 719 4.32 10.26 -2.29
N ARG A 720 3.29 9.51 -1.88
CA ARG A 720 2.01 10.06 -1.40
C ARG A 720 2.18 10.86 -0.10
N HIS A 721 3.00 10.35 0.82
CA HIS A 721 3.29 11.01 2.08
C HIS A 721 4.00 12.35 1.87
N THR A 722 4.98 12.36 0.98
CA THR A 722 5.78 13.56 0.67
C THR A 722 4.95 14.56 -0.13
N LEU A 723 4.22 14.09 -1.16
CA LEU A 723 3.43 14.91 -2.06
C LEU A 723 2.29 15.65 -1.35
N ARG A 724 1.54 14.99 -0.45
CA ARG A 724 0.42 15.66 0.26
C ARG A 724 0.90 16.87 1.05
N GLY A 725 1.94 16.67 1.87
CA GLY A 725 2.53 17.72 2.69
C GLY A 725 3.12 18.84 1.84
N PHE A 726 3.84 18.48 0.78
CA PHE A 726 4.44 19.45 -0.15
C PHE A 726 3.38 20.33 -0.84
N LEU A 727 2.28 19.74 -1.35
CA LEU A 727 1.20 20.52 -1.98
C LEU A 727 0.59 21.53 -1.02
N ARG A 728 0.36 21.12 0.25
CA ARG A 728 -0.11 22.04 1.28
C ARG A 728 0.92 23.13 1.57
N ASP A 729 2.21 22.81 1.59
CA ASP A 729 3.31 23.78 1.84
C ASP A 729 3.41 24.81 0.71
N GLN A 730 3.06 24.41 -0.52
CA GLN A 730 2.91 25.32 -1.68
C GLN A 730 1.59 26.13 -1.67
N GLY A 731 0.80 26.05 -0.60
CA GLY A 731 -0.44 26.82 -0.45
C GLY A 731 -1.62 26.26 -1.27
N VAL A 732 -1.55 25.03 -1.77
CA VAL A 732 -2.70 24.40 -2.44
C VAL A 732 -3.81 24.12 -1.41
N PRO A 733 -5.06 24.56 -1.65
CA PRO A 733 -6.20 24.29 -0.78
C PRO A 733 -6.38 22.80 -0.44
N GLY A 734 -6.71 22.48 0.82
CA GLY A 734 -6.83 21.11 1.31
C GLY A 734 -7.83 20.26 0.54
N TYR A 735 -8.99 20.83 0.20
CA TYR A 735 -10.01 20.14 -0.59
C TYR A 735 -9.50 19.74 -1.98
N LEU A 736 -8.69 20.58 -2.64
CA LEU A 736 -8.09 20.25 -3.95
C LEU A 736 -7.06 19.14 -3.81
N VAL A 737 -6.24 19.17 -2.75
CA VAL A 737 -5.27 18.10 -2.46
C VAL A 737 -5.99 16.76 -2.25
N ASP A 738 -7.09 16.77 -1.49
CA ASP A 738 -7.87 15.57 -1.22
C ASP A 738 -8.53 15.01 -2.50
N VAL A 739 -9.12 15.87 -3.34
CA VAL A 739 -9.62 15.46 -4.67
C VAL A 739 -8.51 14.88 -5.54
N PHE A 740 -7.38 15.57 -5.64
CA PHE A 740 -6.22 15.14 -6.43
C PHE A 740 -5.64 13.80 -5.95
N MET A 741 -5.67 13.52 -4.65
CA MET A 741 -5.16 12.27 -4.07
C MET A 741 -6.16 11.11 -4.06
N GLY A 742 -7.41 11.34 -4.47
CA GLY A 742 -8.45 10.30 -4.43
C GLY A 742 -9.04 10.09 -3.05
N HIS A 743 -9.12 11.16 -2.25
CA HIS A 743 -9.55 11.18 -0.85
C HIS A 743 -10.87 11.95 -0.70
N TRP A 744 -12.00 11.28 -0.84
CA TRP A 744 -13.30 11.89 -0.56
C TRP A 744 -14.25 10.86 0.03
N GLY A 745 -15.21 11.35 0.81
CA GLY A 745 -16.30 10.58 1.38
C GLY A 745 -17.66 11.05 0.90
N VAL A 746 -18.68 10.56 1.60
CA VAL A 746 -20.07 10.97 1.39
C VAL A 746 -20.22 12.46 1.70
N GLY A 747 -20.69 13.23 0.71
CA GLY A 747 -20.90 14.68 0.81
C GLY A 747 -19.71 15.54 0.38
N THR A 748 -18.62 14.92 -0.09
CA THR A 748 -17.39 15.61 -0.54
C THR A 748 -16.93 15.10 -1.91
N GLU A 749 -17.81 14.42 -2.65
CA GLU A 749 -17.49 13.84 -3.95
C GLU A 749 -17.24 14.95 -5.00
N PRO A 750 -16.09 14.92 -5.74
CA PRO A 750 -15.65 16.04 -6.59
C PRO A 750 -16.53 16.31 -7.81
N LEU A 751 -17.22 15.29 -8.33
CA LEU A 751 -18.02 15.37 -9.56
C LEU A 751 -19.51 15.06 -9.30
N ALA A 752 -19.97 15.19 -8.05
CA ALA A 752 -21.38 15.06 -7.70
C ALA A 752 -22.22 16.23 -8.27
N LYS A 753 -23.54 16.04 -8.36
CA LYS A 753 -24.50 17.02 -8.93
C LYS A 753 -24.37 18.45 -8.38
N PHE A 754 -24.05 18.57 -7.10
CA PHE A 754 -23.91 19.86 -6.40
C PHE A 754 -22.46 20.27 -6.15
N SER A 755 -21.50 19.56 -6.76
CA SER A 755 -20.10 19.94 -6.65
C SER A 755 -19.85 21.25 -7.38
N SER A 756 -19.22 22.19 -6.70
CA SER A 756 -18.72 23.45 -7.26
C SER A 756 -17.23 23.38 -7.63
N LEU A 757 -16.66 22.17 -7.72
CA LEU A 757 -15.25 21.99 -8.08
C LEU A 757 -14.98 22.55 -9.49
N ASP A 758 -14.06 23.51 -9.56
CA ASP A 758 -13.50 23.97 -10.83
C ASP A 758 -12.25 23.16 -11.20
N LEU A 759 -12.33 22.39 -12.28
CA LEU A 759 -11.20 21.61 -12.80
C LEU A 759 -10.07 22.50 -13.35
N PHE A 760 -10.38 23.72 -13.80
CA PHE A 760 -9.36 24.67 -14.23
C PHE A 760 -8.61 25.27 -13.04
N GLU A 761 -9.31 25.64 -11.97
CA GLU A 761 -8.66 26.00 -10.71
C GLU A 761 -7.77 24.87 -10.20
N MET A 762 -8.28 23.63 -10.19
CA MET A 762 -7.49 22.46 -9.79
C MET A 762 -6.21 22.35 -10.63
N LYS A 763 -6.31 22.45 -11.96
CA LYS A 763 -5.14 22.45 -12.85
C LYS A 763 -4.16 23.56 -12.48
N ASN A 764 -4.65 24.80 -12.34
CA ASN A 764 -3.84 25.99 -12.13
C ASN A 764 -3.14 26.01 -10.76
N ARG A 765 -3.69 25.34 -9.75
CA ARG A 765 -3.10 25.21 -8.41
C ARG A 765 -2.17 23.99 -8.30
N ILE A 766 -2.57 22.85 -8.85
CA ILE A 766 -1.85 21.58 -8.69
C ILE A 766 -0.65 21.49 -9.61
N VAL A 767 -0.79 21.83 -10.90
CA VAL A 767 0.28 21.60 -11.89
C VAL A 767 1.55 22.39 -11.56
N PRO A 768 1.50 23.68 -11.19
CA PRO A 768 2.71 24.40 -10.78
C PRO A 768 3.36 23.80 -9.53
N ALA A 769 2.55 23.38 -8.55
CA ALA A 769 3.07 22.79 -7.31
C ALA A 769 3.71 21.41 -7.55
N THR A 770 3.12 20.56 -8.39
CA THR A 770 3.72 19.27 -8.74
C THR A 770 4.95 19.45 -9.65
N ALA A 771 4.95 20.44 -10.54
CA ALA A 771 6.13 20.80 -11.32
C ALA A 771 7.29 21.26 -10.42
N ALA A 772 7.02 22.14 -9.45
CA ALA A 772 7.99 22.60 -8.47
C ALA A 772 8.56 21.45 -7.63
N LEU A 773 7.72 20.46 -7.24
CA LEU A 773 8.21 19.26 -6.57
C LEU A 773 9.16 18.47 -7.47
N LEU A 774 8.79 18.22 -8.72
CA LEU A 774 9.63 17.44 -9.63
C LEU A 774 10.98 18.12 -9.90
N ASP A 775 10.97 19.44 -10.05
CA ASP A 775 12.18 20.25 -10.21
C ASP A 775 13.07 20.17 -8.97
N GLU A 776 12.50 20.32 -7.77
CA GLU A 776 13.20 20.19 -6.49
C GLU A 776 13.82 18.80 -6.31
N LEU A 777 13.13 17.76 -6.77
CA LEU A 777 13.61 16.38 -6.80
C LEU A 777 14.62 16.11 -7.93
N GLY A 778 14.85 17.04 -8.85
CA GLY A 778 15.79 16.90 -9.97
C GLY A 778 15.29 16.03 -11.12
N PHE A 779 13.97 15.77 -11.20
CA PHE A 779 13.38 15.05 -12.32
C PHE A 779 13.45 15.93 -13.58
N GLY A 780 14.02 15.37 -14.64
CA GLY A 780 14.07 15.99 -15.96
C GLY A 780 13.61 15.03 -17.05
N VAL A 781 13.55 15.54 -18.27
CA VAL A 781 13.20 14.74 -19.44
C VAL A 781 14.43 13.94 -19.91
N GLU A 782 14.33 12.61 -19.90
CA GLU A 782 15.34 11.68 -20.37
C GLU A 782 15.00 11.15 -21.76
N ALA A 783 16.02 10.96 -22.59
CA ALA A 783 15.85 10.49 -23.96
C ALA A 783 15.91 8.97 -24.07
N GLY A 784 15.01 8.41 -24.88
CA GLY A 784 14.95 6.99 -25.19
C GLY A 784 16.01 6.56 -26.21
N LEU A 785 15.87 5.36 -26.76
CA LEU A 785 16.57 5.02 -28.00
C LEU A 785 15.87 5.77 -29.14
N ASP A 786 16.58 6.78 -29.66
CA ASP A 786 16.21 7.44 -30.92
C ASP A 786 16.78 6.57 -32.06
N ALA A 787 16.08 6.52 -33.20
CA ALA A 787 16.51 5.75 -34.37
C ALA A 787 17.83 6.28 -34.95
#